data_AF-A0A964EPJ5-F1
#
_entry.id   AF-A0A964EPJ5-F1
#
_cell.length_a   1.000
_cell.length_b   1.000
_cell.length_c   1.000
_cell.angle_alpha   90.00
_cell.angle_beta   90.00
_cell.angle_gamma   90.00
#
_symmetry.space_group_name_H-M   'P 1'
#
loop_
_entity.id
_entity.type
_entity.pdbx_description
1 polymer ?
#
loop_
_entity_poly.entity_id
_entity_poly.type
_entity_poly.pdbx_seq_one_letter_code
_entity_poly.pdbx_strand_id
1 'polypeptide(L)'
;MEQTRVRRTSHRILLLVVFAGIGACSERTTTFALPDVALTGDSNASDATQASCGEACAACRARCDSIAACGDAVLPPGAYARCDDLCLDDPSWLLVLEPHFVDKTAVCVDPCAQASECIYRFSLLFREHEVASAWPAKQKPDGSWFRECDGSDPDGFLLNTVFVSTTRAPREGGDESADNDNGIRPGDLIDLRVVGGENASDSVQLADTDNYRLEVDCLDPLPDGNGAPNNACSGAAGGTLEEVHYESFQRAGANQTRADALQLGHNIIILMDQSGSTQGLVDKDTLREGDPQIVGANIPTNFGSVASDQPNLRHAAVKSFIRTLNASDRVGVIAFGEGLPGSHLAVPCANDAKPGTVDGDLQVCFGRDRAFWLPDPPQTGGISELGGGKTGRANLWQAVAKAYQFLVGKGDLDRTNHIVVVTDGPDTCTDSAESTRCQKPCSIIGYQEVLDVVAANLASPDAVPIHIHFVQFEAPGYPGRDPRQIELACLTEGHYQYINTNDLSAFETDARLAPMEQALANVRHSLMGVWQFAIASPSYAIASPAPLGSPKGSLYAVGGHIDILARSNLANTDVVSRMGVGLGAGTSSSPEWDRRPSLRKPCAGPMDCGAAGAPSDSCQVICAADTGICPAGAFGAPLPDSVACALGGGGMGACCAGTCQEAGSSCATCAP
;
A
#
# COMPACT_ATOMS: atom_id res chain seq x y z
N MET A 1 -64.07 -55.72 -9.24
CA MET A 1 -65.10 -54.66 -9.15
C MET A 1 -64.48 -53.45 -9.84
N GLU A 2 -64.96 -52.87 -10.94
CA GLU A 2 -66.25 -52.83 -11.60
C GLU A 2 -66.04 -52.51 -13.10
N GLN A 3 -67.01 -52.97 -13.90
CA GLN A 3 -67.39 -52.65 -15.30
C GLN A 3 -67.07 -51.20 -15.76
N THR A 4 -66.94 -50.80 -17.04
CA THR A 4 -67.81 -51.07 -18.21
C THR A 4 -67.23 -50.46 -19.51
N ARG A 5 -67.65 -51.03 -20.67
CA ARG A 5 -67.51 -50.54 -22.08
C ARG A 5 -68.01 -49.10 -22.31
N VAL A 6 -67.63 -48.37 -23.38
CA VAL A 6 -68.33 -48.23 -24.71
C VAL A 6 -67.49 -47.20 -25.54
N ARG A 7 -66.94 -47.51 -26.72
CA ARG A 7 -67.45 -47.45 -28.13
C ARG A 7 -67.70 -46.04 -28.73
N ARG A 8 -67.09 -45.82 -29.92
CA ARG A 8 -67.57 -45.15 -31.17
C ARG A 8 -66.94 -43.81 -31.67
N THR A 9 -66.14 -43.97 -32.73
CA THR A 9 -66.23 -43.42 -34.12
C THR A 9 -66.39 -41.91 -34.41
N SER A 10 -65.40 -41.42 -35.16
CA SER A 10 -65.46 -40.68 -36.45
C SER A 10 -66.20 -39.35 -36.54
N HIS A 11 -65.59 -38.33 -37.17
CA HIS A 11 -66.11 -37.57 -38.32
C HIS A 11 -64.94 -36.88 -39.06
N ARG A 12 -64.86 -37.11 -40.38
CA ARG A 12 -64.15 -36.30 -41.38
C ARG A 12 -65.10 -35.18 -41.84
N ILE A 13 -64.57 -34.06 -42.36
CA ILE A 13 -64.81 -33.54 -43.75
C ILE A 13 -64.40 -32.06 -43.91
N LEU A 14 -63.64 -31.82 -45.01
CA LEU A 14 -63.45 -30.66 -45.91
C LEU A 14 -63.30 -29.22 -45.37
N LEU A 15 -62.70 -28.24 -46.05
CA LEU A 15 -61.81 -28.05 -47.22
C LEU A 15 -61.93 -26.54 -47.54
N LEU A 16 -60.83 -25.78 -47.67
CA LEU A 16 -60.62 -24.87 -48.80
C LEU A 16 -59.23 -24.21 -48.76
N VAL A 17 -58.72 -24.02 -49.97
CA VAL A 17 -57.39 -23.59 -50.42
C VAL A 17 -57.36 -22.08 -50.65
N VAL A 18 -56.24 -21.39 -50.36
CA VAL A 18 -55.64 -20.35 -51.22
C VAL A 18 -54.11 -20.30 -51.00
N PHE A 19 -53.36 -20.33 -52.11
CA PHE A 19 -51.90 -20.19 -52.26
C PHE A 19 -51.42 -18.73 -52.13
N ALA A 20 -50.20 -18.51 -51.62
CA ALA A 20 -49.20 -17.61 -52.25
C ALA A 20 -47.80 -17.71 -51.61
N GLY A 21 -46.79 -18.05 -52.43
CA GLY A 21 -45.41 -17.53 -52.31
C GLY A 21 -44.41 -18.26 -51.40
N ILE A 22 -43.80 -19.36 -51.89
CA ILE A 22 -42.51 -19.85 -51.38
C ILE A 22 -41.46 -19.59 -52.46
N GLY A 23 -40.50 -18.72 -52.16
CA GLY A 23 -39.24 -18.56 -52.88
C GLY A 23 -38.12 -19.29 -52.14
N ALA A 24 -37.59 -20.32 -52.79
CA ALA A 24 -36.34 -21.05 -52.58
C ALA A 24 -35.49 -20.78 -51.31
N CYS A 25 -35.53 -21.73 -50.38
CA CYS A 25 -34.34 -22.24 -49.68
C CYS A 25 -34.50 -23.76 -49.59
N SER A 26 -34.05 -24.49 -50.62
CA SER A 26 -34.05 -25.95 -50.61
C SER A 26 -32.81 -26.48 -49.90
N GLU A 27 -33.03 -27.51 -49.11
CA GLU A 27 -32.05 -28.40 -48.47
C GLU A 27 -30.81 -28.64 -49.34
N ARG A 28 -29.63 -28.38 -48.76
CA ARG A 28 -28.40 -29.10 -49.08
C ARG A 28 -27.85 -29.71 -47.80
N THR A 29 -28.21 -30.97 -47.57
CA THR A 29 -27.37 -31.90 -46.81
C THR A 29 -26.15 -32.21 -47.66
N THR A 30 -25.07 -31.49 -47.41
CA THR A 30 -23.73 -31.80 -47.92
C THR A 30 -22.82 -31.90 -46.71
N THR A 31 -22.37 -33.12 -46.40
CA THR A 31 -21.16 -33.36 -45.62
C THR A 31 -20.01 -32.65 -46.31
N PHE A 32 -19.47 -31.61 -45.68
CA PHE A 32 -18.31 -30.88 -46.17
C PHE A 32 -17.08 -31.26 -45.35
N ALA A 33 -16.04 -31.72 -46.03
CA ALA A 33 -14.69 -31.85 -45.48
C ALA A 33 -13.96 -30.51 -45.65
N LEU A 34 -13.24 -30.07 -44.62
CA LEU A 34 -12.34 -28.92 -44.68
C LEU A 34 -11.09 -29.26 -45.52
N PRO A 35 -10.48 -28.27 -46.20
CA PRO A 35 -9.21 -28.48 -46.89
C PRO A 35 -8.07 -28.66 -45.87
N ASP A 36 -7.22 -29.66 -46.10
CA ASP A 36 -5.95 -29.82 -45.39
C ASP A 36 -5.07 -28.58 -45.62
N VAL A 37 -4.87 -27.78 -44.57
CA VAL A 37 -3.86 -26.72 -44.55
C VAL A 37 -2.58 -27.33 -43.98
N ALA A 38 -1.63 -27.62 -44.87
CA ALA A 38 -0.29 -28.04 -44.46
C ALA A 38 0.47 -26.84 -43.86
N LEU A 39 0.64 -26.83 -42.54
CA LEU A 39 1.56 -25.90 -41.86
C LEU A 39 2.98 -26.49 -41.90
N THR A 40 3.83 -25.94 -42.77
CA THR A 40 5.28 -26.19 -42.72
C THR A 40 5.85 -25.46 -41.51
N GLY A 41 6.56 -26.20 -40.64
CA GLY A 41 7.11 -25.68 -39.40
C GLY A 41 8.12 -24.55 -39.63
N ASP A 42 7.75 -23.35 -39.20
CA ASP A 42 8.66 -22.24 -38.94
C ASP A 42 8.41 -21.71 -37.51
N SER A 43 9.49 -21.42 -36.81
CA SER A 43 9.55 -21.17 -35.35
C SER A 43 9.03 -19.79 -34.89
N ASN A 44 8.16 -19.14 -35.65
CA ASN A 44 7.53 -17.86 -35.28
C ASN A 44 6.01 -18.04 -35.10
N ALA A 45 5.62 -18.89 -34.14
CA ALA A 45 4.25 -19.32 -33.96
C ALA A 45 3.32 -18.28 -33.29
N SER A 46 3.82 -17.21 -32.64
CA SER A 46 2.95 -16.24 -31.95
C SER A 46 2.08 -15.43 -32.91
N ASP A 47 2.66 -14.95 -34.00
CA ASP A 47 2.01 -13.96 -34.88
C ASP A 47 1.02 -14.64 -35.84
N ALA A 48 1.32 -15.88 -36.25
CA ALA A 48 0.42 -16.71 -37.05
C ALA A 48 -0.84 -17.12 -36.25
N THR A 49 -0.71 -17.32 -34.94
CA THR A 49 -1.83 -17.72 -34.07
C THR A 49 -2.78 -16.55 -33.83
N GLN A 50 -2.25 -15.33 -33.62
CA GLN A 50 -3.06 -14.12 -33.43
C GLN A 50 -3.85 -13.72 -34.69
N ALA A 51 -3.24 -13.84 -35.88
CA ALA A 51 -3.92 -13.61 -37.15
C ALA A 51 -5.05 -14.62 -37.40
N SER A 52 -4.82 -15.89 -37.04
CA SER A 52 -5.81 -16.95 -37.21
C SER A 52 -7.03 -16.81 -36.27
N CYS A 53 -6.83 -16.33 -35.04
CA CYS A 53 -7.91 -15.98 -34.11
C CYS A 53 -8.74 -14.81 -34.63
N GLY A 54 -8.09 -13.76 -35.16
CA GLY A 54 -8.77 -12.60 -35.74
C GLY A 54 -9.65 -12.96 -36.94
N GLU A 55 -9.15 -13.80 -37.85
CA GLU A 55 -9.92 -14.27 -39.00
C GLU A 55 -11.08 -15.21 -38.61
N ALA A 56 -10.88 -16.07 -37.60
CA ALA A 56 -11.93 -16.95 -37.09
C ALA A 56 -13.07 -16.18 -36.40
N CYS A 57 -12.75 -15.16 -35.59
CA CYS A 57 -13.75 -14.28 -34.97
C CYS A 57 -14.51 -13.47 -36.02
N ALA A 58 -13.82 -12.95 -37.04
CA ALA A 58 -14.47 -12.25 -38.15
C ALA A 58 -15.43 -13.19 -38.93
N ALA A 59 -15.08 -14.47 -39.08
CA ALA A 59 -15.93 -15.48 -39.68
C ALA A 59 -17.14 -15.88 -38.81
N CYS A 60 -17.02 -16.01 -37.48
CA CYS A 60 -18.18 -16.25 -36.58
C CYS A 60 -19.15 -15.05 -36.67
N ARG A 61 -18.64 -13.81 -36.59
CA ARG A 61 -19.45 -12.57 -36.71
C ARG A 61 -20.17 -12.45 -38.05
N ALA A 62 -19.46 -12.64 -39.16
CA ALA A 62 -20.06 -12.58 -40.49
C ALA A 62 -21.17 -13.63 -40.69
N ARG A 63 -21.07 -14.77 -39.99
CA ARG A 63 -22.07 -15.84 -40.04
C ARG A 63 -23.30 -15.50 -39.21
N CYS A 64 -23.13 -14.93 -38.02
CA CYS A 64 -24.22 -14.38 -37.21
C CYS A 64 -24.96 -13.25 -37.94
N ASP A 65 -24.23 -12.36 -38.61
CA ASP A 65 -24.82 -11.29 -39.42
C ASP A 65 -25.60 -11.84 -40.63
N SER A 66 -25.14 -12.95 -41.23
CA SER A 66 -25.86 -13.64 -42.31
C SER A 66 -27.17 -14.30 -41.85
N ILE A 67 -27.22 -14.80 -40.60
CA ILE A 67 -28.40 -15.40 -39.99
C ILE A 67 -29.42 -14.30 -39.65
N ALA A 68 -28.96 -13.15 -39.15
CA ALA A 68 -29.80 -11.98 -38.91
C ALA A 68 -30.36 -11.37 -40.21
N ALA A 69 -29.65 -11.50 -41.34
CA ALA A 69 -30.09 -11.03 -42.65
C ALA A 69 -31.18 -11.91 -43.31
N CYS A 70 -31.40 -13.14 -42.83
CA CYS A 70 -32.53 -14.00 -43.23
C CYS A 70 -33.79 -13.60 -42.46
N GLY A 71 -34.38 -12.45 -42.80
CA GLY A 71 -35.56 -11.91 -42.15
C GLY A 71 -36.78 -12.85 -42.13
N ASP A 72 -37.57 -12.71 -41.06
CA ASP A 72 -38.90 -13.27 -40.78
C ASP A 72 -38.98 -14.69 -40.18
N ALA A 73 -38.59 -14.79 -38.92
CA ALA A 73 -39.51 -15.26 -37.88
C ALA A 73 -39.15 -14.57 -36.55
N VAL A 74 -40.15 -14.04 -35.86
CA VAL A 74 -40.01 -13.46 -34.51
C VAL A 74 -39.33 -14.48 -33.61
N LEU A 75 -38.04 -14.31 -33.37
CA LEU A 75 -37.34 -15.04 -32.34
C LEU A 75 -37.75 -14.43 -30.98
N PRO A 76 -38.03 -15.26 -29.96
CA PRO A 76 -38.41 -14.77 -28.65
C PRO A 76 -37.28 -13.90 -28.04
N PRO A 77 -37.61 -12.93 -27.19
CA PRO A 77 -36.61 -12.15 -26.45
C PRO A 77 -35.65 -13.12 -25.73
N GLY A 78 -34.36 -13.08 -26.09
CA GLY A 78 -33.33 -14.01 -25.59
C GLY A 78 -32.61 -14.86 -26.65
N ALA A 79 -33.03 -14.83 -27.92
CA ALA A 79 -32.33 -15.60 -28.97
C ALA A 79 -31.00 -14.96 -29.44
N TYR A 80 -30.81 -13.65 -29.27
CA TYR A 80 -29.52 -13.01 -29.57
C TYR A 80 -28.43 -13.41 -28.57
N ALA A 81 -28.79 -13.62 -27.29
CA ALA A 81 -27.86 -14.14 -26.28
C ALA A 81 -27.31 -15.53 -26.67
N ARG A 82 -28.10 -16.34 -27.38
CA ARG A 82 -27.67 -17.67 -27.82
C ARG A 82 -26.64 -17.67 -28.93
N CYS A 83 -26.49 -16.61 -29.72
CA CYS A 83 -25.46 -16.59 -30.77
C CYS A 83 -24.06 -16.41 -30.18
N ASP A 84 -23.93 -15.60 -29.12
CA ASP A 84 -22.68 -15.46 -28.39
C ASP A 84 -22.36 -16.75 -27.60
N ASP A 85 -23.38 -17.38 -26.99
CA ASP A 85 -23.23 -18.68 -26.31
C ASP A 85 -22.89 -19.82 -27.29
N LEU A 86 -23.36 -19.78 -28.55
CA LEU A 86 -23.10 -20.83 -29.55
C LEU A 86 -21.65 -20.84 -30.06
N CYS A 87 -20.93 -19.71 -30.08
CA CYS A 87 -19.49 -19.72 -30.37
C CYS A 87 -18.68 -20.21 -29.14
N LEU A 88 -19.25 -20.21 -27.91
CA LEU A 88 -18.60 -20.66 -26.67
C LEU A 88 -18.82 -22.17 -26.36
N ASP A 89 -19.95 -22.74 -26.76
CA ASP A 89 -20.38 -24.09 -26.35
C ASP A 89 -20.16 -25.23 -27.37
N ASP A 90 -19.52 -24.99 -28.53
CA ASP A 90 -19.22 -26.06 -29.49
C ASP A 90 -17.87 -26.76 -29.17
N PRO A 91 -17.87 -28.01 -28.65
CA PRO A 91 -16.66 -28.74 -28.27
C PRO A 91 -15.80 -29.18 -29.46
N SER A 92 -16.24 -29.00 -30.71
CA SER A 92 -15.45 -29.32 -31.89
C SER A 92 -14.26 -28.36 -32.13
N TRP A 93 -14.26 -27.19 -31.48
CA TRP A 93 -13.13 -26.24 -31.50
C TRP A 93 -11.97 -26.69 -30.60
N LEU A 94 -12.25 -27.44 -29.53
CA LEU A 94 -11.25 -27.97 -28.59
C LEU A 94 -10.47 -29.17 -29.14
N LEU A 95 -10.88 -29.74 -30.28
CA LEU A 95 -10.34 -30.99 -30.81
C LEU A 95 -9.36 -30.83 -31.99
N VAL A 96 -9.05 -29.61 -32.43
CA VAL A 96 -8.14 -29.36 -33.57
C VAL A 96 -6.76 -28.81 -33.14
N LEU A 97 -6.54 -28.57 -31.85
CA LEU A 97 -5.19 -28.30 -31.32
C LEU A 97 -4.57 -29.63 -30.87
N GLU A 98 -3.50 -30.05 -31.54
CA GLU A 98 -2.72 -31.24 -31.16
C GLU A 98 -2.31 -31.23 -29.67
N PRO A 99 -2.08 -32.39 -29.04
CA PRO A 99 -2.06 -32.54 -27.58
C PRO A 99 -0.84 -31.96 -26.84
N HIS A 100 -0.04 -31.10 -27.48
CA HIS A 100 1.26 -30.70 -26.93
C HIS A 100 1.35 -29.27 -26.37
N PHE A 101 0.32 -28.43 -26.47
CA PHE A 101 0.41 -27.05 -26.00
C PHE A 101 -0.88 -26.43 -25.44
N VAL A 102 -1.81 -27.23 -24.91
CA VAL A 102 -2.89 -26.68 -24.07
C VAL A 102 -2.40 -26.65 -22.62
N ASP A 103 -1.66 -25.60 -22.28
CA ASP A 103 -1.49 -25.20 -20.89
C ASP A 103 -2.88 -24.82 -20.34
N LYS A 104 -3.45 -25.67 -19.48
CA LYS A 104 -4.82 -25.51 -18.94
C LYS A 104 -4.97 -24.30 -18.00
N THR A 105 -3.95 -23.45 -17.88
CA THR A 105 -3.87 -22.41 -16.86
C THR A 105 -4.33 -21.02 -17.31
N ALA A 106 -4.48 -20.78 -18.61
CA ALA A 106 -4.98 -19.50 -19.13
C ALA A 106 -6.37 -19.71 -19.73
N VAL A 107 -7.39 -19.20 -19.05
CA VAL A 107 -8.74 -19.06 -19.62
C VAL A 107 -9.01 -17.57 -19.70
N CYS A 108 -8.97 -17.01 -20.91
CA CYS A 108 -9.38 -15.64 -21.15
C CYS A 108 -10.92 -15.63 -21.07
N VAL A 109 -11.47 -14.80 -20.19
CA VAL A 109 -12.92 -14.75 -19.86
C VAL A 109 -13.74 -14.24 -21.05
N ASP A 110 -13.09 -13.55 -21.99
CA ASP A 110 -13.61 -13.22 -23.31
C ASP A 110 -12.47 -13.39 -24.35
N PRO A 111 -12.61 -14.26 -25.37
CA PRO A 111 -11.62 -14.39 -26.44
C PRO A 111 -11.47 -13.11 -27.30
N CYS A 112 -12.35 -12.12 -27.12
CA CYS A 112 -12.28 -10.80 -27.76
C CYS A 112 -11.74 -9.67 -26.85
N ALA A 113 -11.51 -9.91 -25.56
CA ALA A 113 -10.91 -8.91 -24.68
C ALA A 113 -9.41 -8.74 -25.00
N GLN A 114 -8.89 -7.52 -24.81
CA GLN A 114 -7.49 -7.22 -25.05
C GLN A 114 -6.57 -8.16 -24.25
N ALA A 115 -5.38 -8.47 -24.78
CA ALA A 115 -4.43 -9.44 -24.22
C ALA A 115 -4.01 -9.17 -22.75
N SER A 116 -4.34 -8.01 -22.19
CA SER A 116 -4.18 -7.67 -20.77
C SER A 116 -5.10 -8.46 -19.82
N GLU A 117 -6.11 -9.20 -20.31
CA GLU A 117 -7.11 -9.89 -19.47
C GLU A 117 -6.99 -11.43 -19.42
N CYS A 118 -5.89 -12.04 -19.86
CA CYS A 118 -5.73 -13.48 -19.70
C CYS A 118 -5.27 -13.84 -18.27
N ILE A 119 -6.12 -14.59 -17.56
CA ILE A 119 -6.05 -14.86 -16.11
C ILE A 119 -5.34 -16.20 -15.83
N TYR A 120 -4.45 -16.22 -14.83
CA TYR A 120 -3.88 -17.43 -14.25
C TYR A 120 -4.74 -17.97 -13.12
N ARG A 121 -4.96 -19.28 -13.11
CA ARG A 121 -5.81 -19.95 -12.12
C ARG A 121 -5.04 -20.33 -10.85
N PHE A 122 -5.21 -19.56 -9.77
CA PHE A 122 -4.79 -19.94 -8.42
C PHE A 122 -5.99 -19.86 -7.49
N SER A 123 -6.37 -20.96 -6.83
CA SER A 123 -7.44 -20.95 -5.83
C SER A 123 -6.91 -20.46 -4.47
N LEU A 124 -7.54 -19.42 -3.93
CA LEU A 124 -7.23 -18.77 -2.64
C LEU A 124 -8.37 -18.92 -1.65
N LEU A 125 -8.10 -19.14 -0.37
CA LEU A 125 -9.14 -18.98 0.67
C LEU A 125 -8.96 -17.64 1.39
N PHE A 126 -9.99 -16.79 1.38
CA PHE A 126 -10.03 -15.54 2.14
C PHE A 126 -9.83 -15.79 3.64
N ARG A 127 -8.95 -14.99 4.26
CA ARG A 127 -8.60 -15.08 5.69
C ARG A 127 -9.10 -13.87 6.45
N GLU A 128 -8.66 -12.68 6.05
CA GLU A 128 -8.94 -11.44 6.76
C GLU A 128 -8.75 -10.20 5.88
N HIS A 129 -9.16 -9.05 6.39
CA HIS A 129 -9.03 -7.75 5.74
C HIS A 129 -8.35 -6.77 6.70
N GLU A 130 -7.37 -6.05 6.18
CA GLU A 130 -6.48 -5.21 6.97
C GLU A 130 -6.38 -3.83 6.34
N VAL A 131 -6.38 -2.80 7.18
CA VAL A 131 -6.20 -1.41 6.76
C VAL A 131 -4.71 -1.07 6.85
N ALA A 132 -4.12 -0.71 5.72
CA ALA A 132 -2.68 -0.48 5.60
C ALA A 132 -2.28 0.99 5.80
N SER A 133 -3.05 1.95 5.27
CA SER A 133 -2.79 3.39 5.39
C SER A 133 -4.00 4.24 4.98
N ALA A 134 -3.96 5.54 5.23
CA ALA A 134 -4.97 6.49 4.75
C ALA A 134 -4.28 7.75 4.20
N TRP A 135 -4.84 8.35 3.15
CA TRP A 135 -4.27 9.52 2.47
C TRP A 135 -5.33 10.58 2.21
N PRO A 136 -5.04 11.89 2.35
CA PRO A 136 -5.95 12.92 1.89
C PRO A 136 -6.23 12.75 0.40
N ALA A 137 -7.46 13.08 -0.02
CA ALA A 137 -7.89 12.82 -1.39
C ALA A 137 -8.84 13.90 -1.90
N LYS A 138 -8.83 14.03 -3.22
CA LYS A 138 -9.66 15.00 -3.94
C LYS A 138 -10.41 14.30 -5.06
N GLN A 139 -11.63 14.75 -5.29
CA GLN A 139 -12.45 14.24 -6.38
C GLN A 139 -12.18 15.06 -7.64
N LYS A 140 -11.90 14.37 -8.74
CA LYS A 140 -11.79 14.99 -10.07
C LYS A 140 -13.18 15.33 -10.62
N PRO A 141 -13.25 16.22 -11.62
CA PRO A 141 -14.52 16.53 -12.28
C PRO A 141 -15.23 15.34 -12.93
N ASP A 142 -14.50 14.26 -13.24
CA ASP A 142 -15.05 13.01 -13.79
C ASP A 142 -15.59 12.05 -12.72
N GLY A 143 -15.50 12.42 -11.44
CA GLY A 143 -15.93 11.64 -10.29
C GLY A 143 -14.87 10.72 -9.70
N SER A 144 -13.75 10.49 -10.41
CA SER A 144 -12.65 9.66 -9.91
C SER A 144 -11.87 10.36 -8.79
N TRP A 145 -11.27 9.57 -7.91
CA TRP A 145 -10.49 10.08 -6.80
C TRP A 145 -8.99 10.02 -7.06
N PHE A 146 -8.24 10.95 -6.48
CA PHE A 146 -6.78 10.91 -6.47
C PHE A 146 -6.21 11.39 -5.14
N ARG A 147 -4.98 10.94 -4.84
CA ARG A 147 -4.23 11.31 -3.64
C ARG A 147 -3.83 12.78 -3.69
N GLU A 148 -4.00 13.46 -2.56
CA GLU A 148 -3.69 14.88 -2.39
C GLU A 148 -2.66 15.06 -1.26
N CYS A 149 -1.38 15.02 -1.60
CA CYS A 149 -0.30 15.01 -0.59
C CYS A 149 0.35 16.39 -0.36
N ASP A 150 0.09 17.37 -1.23
CA ASP A 150 0.79 18.67 -1.26
C ASP A 150 0.15 19.75 -0.37
N GLY A 151 -0.99 19.45 0.25
CA GLY A 151 -1.69 20.34 1.15
C GLY A 151 -2.78 21.21 0.54
N SER A 152 -3.19 20.97 -0.71
CA SER A 152 -4.45 21.53 -1.19
C SER A 152 -5.65 21.00 -0.40
N ASP A 153 -6.78 21.70 -0.50
CA ASP A 153 -7.98 21.32 0.26
C ASP A 153 -8.53 19.98 -0.24
N PRO A 154 -8.60 18.94 0.63
CA PRO A 154 -9.13 17.64 0.27
C PRO A 154 -10.67 17.64 0.30
N ASP A 155 -11.28 16.78 -0.50
CA ASP A 155 -12.73 16.50 -0.44
C ASP A 155 -13.04 15.32 0.51
N GLY A 156 -12.01 14.54 0.85
CA GLY A 156 -12.11 13.33 1.63
C GLY A 156 -10.75 12.65 1.79
N PHE A 157 -10.76 11.33 1.88
CA PHE A 157 -9.53 10.54 1.97
C PHE A 157 -9.65 9.19 1.28
N LEU A 158 -8.52 8.64 0.84
CA LEU A 158 -8.39 7.27 0.37
C LEU A 158 -7.93 6.40 1.54
N LEU A 159 -8.58 5.27 1.73
CA LEU A 159 -8.14 4.23 2.65
C LEU A 159 -7.56 3.07 1.85
N ASN A 160 -6.28 2.78 2.07
CA ASN A 160 -5.62 1.64 1.44
C ASN A 160 -5.79 0.41 2.33
N THR A 161 -6.30 -0.66 1.74
CA THR A 161 -6.56 -1.92 2.43
C THR A 161 -5.98 -3.10 1.65
N VAL A 162 -5.75 -4.19 2.36
CA VAL A 162 -5.34 -5.47 1.80
C VAL A 162 -6.33 -6.54 2.24
N PHE A 163 -6.80 -7.35 1.29
CA PHE A 163 -7.52 -8.58 1.59
C PHE A 163 -6.51 -9.71 1.56
N VAL A 164 -6.44 -10.47 2.64
CA VAL A 164 -5.42 -11.49 2.85
C VAL A 164 -6.04 -12.88 2.71
N SER A 165 -5.32 -13.77 2.03
CA SER A 165 -5.67 -15.17 1.90
C SER A 165 -4.86 -16.06 2.87
N THR A 166 -5.29 -17.31 3.07
CA THR A 166 -4.61 -18.25 3.98
C THR A 166 -3.29 -18.76 3.42
N THR A 167 -3.32 -19.35 2.23
CA THR A 167 -2.16 -19.83 1.45
C THR A 167 -2.57 -20.01 -0.02
N ARG A 168 -1.68 -19.67 -0.95
CA ARG A 168 -1.85 -19.98 -2.38
C ARG A 168 -1.66 -21.46 -2.64
N ALA A 169 -2.61 -22.10 -3.33
CA ALA A 169 -2.36 -23.41 -3.88
C ALA A 169 -1.14 -23.33 -4.82
N PRO A 170 -0.13 -24.20 -4.67
CA PRO A 170 0.98 -24.25 -5.60
C PRO A 170 0.43 -24.50 -7.01
N ARG A 171 1.05 -23.88 -8.03
CA ARG A 171 0.67 -24.08 -9.42
C ARG A 171 0.68 -25.59 -9.72
N GLU A 172 -0.43 -26.14 -10.21
CA GLU A 172 -0.45 -27.54 -10.68
C GLU A 172 0.61 -27.67 -11.79
N GLY A 173 1.70 -28.40 -11.53
CA GLY A 173 2.84 -28.49 -12.45
C GLY A 173 4.23 -28.49 -11.81
N GLY A 174 4.35 -28.10 -10.53
CA GLY A 174 5.54 -28.43 -9.73
C GLY A 174 6.74 -27.49 -9.85
N ASP A 175 6.60 -26.29 -10.41
CA ASP A 175 7.63 -25.26 -10.21
C ASP A 175 7.44 -24.60 -8.83
N GLU A 176 8.51 -24.65 -8.04
CA GLU A 176 8.63 -24.10 -6.68
C GLU A 176 8.49 -22.57 -6.59
N SER A 177 8.02 -21.90 -7.66
CA SER A 177 7.68 -20.47 -7.62
C SER A 177 6.31 -20.26 -6.97
N ALA A 178 6.13 -20.78 -5.74
CA ALA A 178 4.99 -20.44 -4.93
C ALA A 178 5.03 -18.93 -4.68
N ASP A 179 4.00 -18.22 -5.17
CA ASP A 179 3.79 -16.83 -4.80
C ASP A 179 3.40 -16.83 -3.32
N ASN A 180 4.28 -16.31 -2.48
CA ASN A 180 4.10 -16.15 -1.05
C ASN A 180 3.33 -14.87 -0.71
N ASP A 181 2.93 -14.07 -1.72
CA ASP A 181 2.10 -12.90 -1.50
C ASP A 181 0.64 -13.30 -1.26
N ASN A 182 0.18 -13.27 0.00
CA ASN A 182 -1.19 -13.63 0.28
C ASN A 182 -2.21 -12.51 -0.02
N GLY A 183 -1.79 -11.35 -0.51
CA GLY A 183 -2.71 -10.30 -0.95
C GLY A 183 -3.61 -10.77 -2.11
N ILE A 184 -4.91 -10.57 -1.98
CA ILE A 184 -5.92 -10.86 -3.00
C ILE A 184 -6.04 -9.67 -3.94
N ARG A 185 -5.97 -9.94 -5.25
CA ARG A 185 -5.88 -8.92 -6.30
C ARG A 185 -6.91 -9.22 -7.41
N PRO A 186 -7.24 -8.25 -8.27
CA PRO A 186 -8.15 -8.47 -9.39
C PRO A 186 -7.74 -9.67 -10.25
N GLY A 187 -8.68 -10.60 -10.49
CA GLY A 187 -8.46 -11.81 -11.27
C GLY A 187 -7.83 -12.98 -10.51
N ASP A 188 -7.49 -12.85 -9.22
CA ASP A 188 -7.20 -14.04 -8.42
C ASP A 188 -8.48 -14.89 -8.24
N LEU A 189 -8.38 -16.22 -8.36
CA LEU A 189 -9.54 -17.09 -8.11
C LEU A 189 -9.65 -17.36 -6.61
N ILE A 190 -10.82 -17.09 -6.06
CA ILE A 190 -11.06 -17.29 -4.64
C ILE A 190 -11.90 -18.56 -4.49
N ASP A 191 -11.37 -19.53 -3.77
CA ASP A 191 -12.08 -20.72 -3.35
C ASP A 191 -13.19 -20.37 -2.37
N LEU A 192 -14.41 -20.34 -2.89
CA LEU A 192 -15.61 -20.04 -2.14
C LEU A 192 -16.16 -21.26 -1.38
N ARG A 193 -15.46 -22.40 -1.30
CA ARG A 193 -15.98 -23.62 -0.64
C ARG A 193 -16.36 -23.43 0.84
N VAL A 194 -15.93 -22.34 1.49
CA VAL A 194 -16.36 -21.94 2.85
C VAL A 194 -17.71 -21.19 2.85
N VAL A 195 -18.12 -20.65 1.69
CA VAL A 195 -19.37 -19.93 1.41
C VAL A 195 -20.35 -20.90 0.73
N GLY A 196 -21.04 -21.69 1.55
CA GLY A 196 -21.69 -22.93 1.12
C GLY A 196 -22.62 -22.87 -0.12
N GLY A 197 -22.41 -23.85 -1.01
CA GLY A 197 -23.40 -24.34 -1.98
C GLY A 197 -22.96 -24.21 -3.44
N GLU A 198 -23.34 -25.19 -4.26
CA GLU A 198 -23.07 -25.30 -5.72
C GLU A 198 -23.60 -24.12 -6.58
N ASN A 199 -24.08 -23.04 -5.96
CA ASN A 199 -24.72 -21.89 -6.59
C ASN A 199 -24.15 -20.53 -6.14
N ALA A 200 -23.04 -20.47 -5.41
CA ALA A 200 -22.35 -19.19 -5.19
C ALA A 200 -21.85 -18.70 -6.56
N SER A 201 -22.32 -17.52 -7.01
CA SER A 201 -21.91 -16.96 -8.30
C SER A 201 -20.39 -16.81 -8.35
N ASP A 202 -19.76 -17.29 -9.42
CA ASP A 202 -18.30 -17.38 -9.61
C ASP A 202 -17.55 -16.02 -9.59
N SER A 203 -18.22 -14.88 -9.45
CA SER A 203 -17.58 -13.56 -9.44
C SER A 203 -17.65 -12.89 -8.07
N VAL A 204 -16.56 -12.95 -7.30
CA VAL A 204 -16.33 -12.01 -6.19
C VAL A 204 -16.09 -10.63 -6.80
N GLN A 205 -16.98 -9.67 -6.54
CA GLN A 205 -16.90 -8.31 -7.08
C GLN A 205 -16.37 -7.33 -6.02
N LEU A 206 -15.06 -7.34 -5.79
CA LEU A 206 -14.44 -6.49 -4.75
C LEU A 206 -14.47 -5.00 -5.07
N ALA A 207 -14.70 -4.60 -6.32
CA ALA A 207 -14.81 -3.18 -6.71
C ALA A 207 -16.23 -2.60 -6.53
N ASP A 208 -17.24 -3.44 -6.29
CA ASP A 208 -18.61 -2.98 -6.09
C ASP A 208 -18.77 -2.40 -4.68
N THR A 209 -19.06 -1.10 -4.59
CA THR A 209 -19.24 -0.39 -3.32
C THR A 209 -20.42 -0.93 -2.52
N ASP A 210 -21.43 -1.53 -3.17
CA ASP A 210 -22.53 -2.19 -2.48
C ASP A 210 -22.03 -3.40 -1.67
N ASN A 211 -20.88 -4.00 -1.97
CA ASN A 211 -20.38 -5.12 -1.17
C ASN A 211 -19.82 -4.71 0.20
N TYR A 212 -19.82 -3.42 0.52
CA TYR A 212 -19.25 -2.89 1.74
C TYR A 212 -20.23 -2.00 2.51
N ARG A 213 -20.03 -1.94 3.83
CA ARG A 213 -20.52 -0.85 4.66
C ARG A 213 -19.34 -0.20 5.34
N LEU A 214 -19.21 1.10 5.20
CA LEU A 214 -18.18 1.90 5.86
C LEU A 214 -18.84 2.83 6.87
N GLU A 215 -18.30 2.86 8.08
CA GLU A 215 -18.60 3.89 9.08
C GLU A 215 -17.29 4.54 9.54
N VAL A 216 -17.20 5.86 9.39
CA VAL A 216 -16.11 6.66 9.97
C VAL A 216 -16.61 7.25 11.27
N ASP A 217 -16.35 6.51 12.35
CA ASP A 217 -16.77 6.88 13.70
C ASP A 217 -16.04 8.15 14.17
N CYS A 218 -14.78 8.33 13.75
CA CYS A 218 -13.95 9.41 14.26
C CYS A 218 -12.79 9.83 13.33
N LEU A 219 -12.54 11.14 13.25
CA LEU A 219 -11.30 11.76 12.78
C LEU A 219 -10.65 12.46 13.96
N ASP A 220 -9.89 11.72 14.76
CA ASP A 220 -9.39 12.17 16.05
C ASP A 220 -8.10 12.98 15.89
N PRO A 221 -8.06 14.27 16.28
CA PRO A 221 -6.86 15.08 16.12
C PRO A 221 -5.72 14.59 17.02
N LEU A 222 -4.51 14.57 16.47
CA LEU A 222 -3.29 14.10 17.13
C LEU A 222 -2.32 15.26 17.43
N PRO A 223 -1.55 15.19 18.55
CA PRO A 223 -1.66 14.19 19.61
C PRO A 223 -2.96 14.37 20.40
N ASP A 224 -3.54 13.26 20.87
CA ASP A 224 -4.79 13.22 21.64
C ASP A 224 -4.67 14.14 22.86
N GLY A 225 -5.12 15.39 22.73
CA GLY A 225 -4.83 16.47 23.69
C GLY A 225 -5.36 16.23 25.12
N ASN A 226 -6.11 15.15 25.33
CA ASN A 226 -6.72 14.79 26.61
C ASN A 226 -6.14 13.52 27.24
N GLY A 227 -5.20 12.82 26.59
CA GLY A 227 -4.66 11.54 27.09
C GLY A 227 -5.76 10.58 27.55
N ALA A 228 -6.94 10.65 26.92
CA ALA A 228 -8.13 9.96 27.40
C ALA A 228 -8.00 8.49 27.00
N PRO A 229 -7.84 7.55 27.94
CA PRO A 229 -7.72 6.12 27.65
C PRO A 229 -9.04 5.49 27.16
N ASN A 230 -10.04 6.33 26.87
CA ASN A 230 -11.36 5.90 26.47
C ASN A 230 -11.49 6.27 24.99
N ASN A 231 -11.82 5.30 24.15
CA ASN A 231 -12.20 5.40 22.72
C ASN A 231 -13.34 6.42 22.40
N ALA A 232 -13.60 7.40 23.26
CA ALA A 232 -14.54 8.48 23.05
C ALA A 232 -13.95 9.46 22.03
N CYS A 233 -14.47 9.42 20.81
CA CYS A 233 -14.10 10.30 19.74
C CYS A 233 -14.14 11.78 20.19
N SER A 234 -12.99 12.47 20.10
CA SER A 234 -12.92 13.92 20.31
C SER A 234 -13.04 14.71 19.00
N GLY A 235 -12.90 14.00 17.88
CA GLY A 235 -12.91 14.52 16.52
C GLY A 235 -14.27 14.56 15.83
N ALA A 236 -14.25 14.89 14.54
CA ALA A 236 -15.45 14.88 13.71
C ALA A 236 -15.73 13.46 13.17
N ALA A 237 -17.00 13.12 12.99
CA ALA A 237 -17.42 11.84 12.42
C ALA A 237 -17.94 12.01 10.99
N GLY A 238 -18.11 10.90 10.29
CA GLY A 238 -18.81 10.81 9.03
C GLY A 238 -17.92 10.71 7.78
N GLY A 239 -18.45 9.97 6.82
CA GLY A 239 -17.93 9.82 5.47
C GLY A 239 -18.83 8.88 4.67
N THR A 240 -18.79 8.99 3.35
CA THR A 240 -19.50 8.09 2.43
C THR A 240 -18.49 7.38 1.54
N LEU A 241 -18.65 6.07 1.38
CA LEU A 241 -17.86 5.29 0.42
C LEU A 241 -18.37 5.58 -0.98
N GLU A 242 -17.52 6.18 -1.81
CA GLU A 242 -17.87 6.59 -3.17
C GLU A 242 -17.30 5.62 -4.23
N GLU A 243 -16.11 5.07 -3.98
CA GLU A 243 -15.40 4.23 -4.94
C GLU A 243 -14.58 3.14 -4.23
N VAL A 244 -14.50 1.96 -4.83
CA VAL A 244 -13.51 0.93 -4.49
C VAL A 244 -12.82 0.48 -5.77
N HIS A 245 -11.50 0.60 -5.81
CA HIS A 245 -10.70 0.08 -6.93
C HIS A 245 -9.41 -0.57 -6.44
N TYR A 246 -8.73 -1.29 -7.32
CA TYR A 246 -7.41 -1.83 -7.04
C TYR A 246 -6.35 -0.97 -7.72
N GLU A 247 -5.43 -0.44 -6.92
CA GLU A 247 -4.28 0.31 -7.38
C GLU A 247 -3.09 -0.64 -7.50
N SER A 248 -2.61 -0.86 -8.72
CA SER A 248 -1.47 -1.72 -9.00
C SER A 248 -0.17 -0.91 -8.97
N PHE A 249 0.83 -1.41 -8.25
CA PHE A 249 2.20 -0.86 -8.31
C PHE A 249 2.99 -1.34 -9.53
N GLN A 250 2.49 -2.36 -10.24
CA GLN A 250 3.08 -2.79 -11.50
C GLN A 250 2.75 -1.78 -12.59
N ARG A 251 3.78 -1.33 -13.29
CA ARG A 251 3.61 -0.52 -14.49
C ARG A 251 2.99 -1.40 -15.57
N ALA A 252 1.83 -1.00 -16.10
CA ALA A 252 1.25 -1.65 -17.27
C ALA A 252 2.14 -1.39 -18.50
N GLY A 253 3.17 -2.22 -18.69
CA GLY A 253 3.84 -2.32 -19.97
C GLY A 253 2.85 -2.85 -21.00
N ALA A 254 2.81 -2.28 -22.20
CA ALA A 254 1.81 -2.59 -23.23
C ALA A 254 1.73 -4.08 -23.64
N ASN A 255 2.70 -4.91 -23.22
CA ASN A 255 2.82 -6.33 -23.59
C ASN A 255 3.15 -7.27 -22.41
N GLN A 256 3.09 -6.80 -21.16
CA GLN A 256 3.48 -7.64 -20.03
C GLN A 256 2.25 -8.33 -19.43
N THR A 257 2.25 -9.66 -19.42
CA THR A 257 1.17 -10.39 -18.75
C THR A 257 1.37 -10.34 -17.24
N ARG A 258 0.27 -10.50 -16.50
CA ARG A 258 0.30 -10.50 -15.03
C ARG A 258 1.23 -11.57 -14.44
N ALA A 259 1.36 -12.73 -15.08
CA ALA A 259 2.31 -13.75 -14.62
C ALA A 259 3.76 -13.36 -14.87
N ASP A 260 4.05 -12.66 -15.96
CA ASP A 260 5.41 -12.16 -16.20
C ASP A 260 5.82 -11.25 -15.05
N ALA A 261 4.92 -10.36 -14.64
CA ALA A 261 5.18 -9.44 -13.54
C ALA A 261 5.34 -10.15 -12.17
N LEU A 262 4.61 -11.25 -11.92
CA LEU A 262 4.80 -12.09 -10.73
C LEU A 262 6.14 -12.85 -10.72
N GLN A 263 6.59 -13.30 -11.90
CA GLN A 263 7.89 -13.96 -12.05
C GLN A 263 9.04 -12.98 -11.87
N LEU A 264 8.83 -11.71 -12.23
CA LEU A 264 9.83 -10.67 -12.08
C LEU A 264 10.05 -10.29 -10.62
N GLY A 265 9.02 -10.27 -9.77
CA GLY A 265 9.16 -9.96 -8.35
C GLY A 265 9.58 -8.52 -8.07
N HIS A 266 10.06 -8.25 -6.86
CA HIS A 266 10.27 -6.89 -6.35
C HIS A 266 11.75 -6.56 -6.13
N ASN A 267 12.09 -5.28 -6.15
CA ASN A 267 13.33 -4.74 -5.61
C ASN A 267 13.03 -4.04 -4.29
N ILE A 268 13.58 -4.53 -3.18
CA ILE A 268 13.24 -4.07 -1.83
C ILE A 268 14.51 -3.66 -1.09
N ILE A 269 14.57 -2.41 -0.63
CA ILE A 269 15.58 -1.96 0.32
C ILE A 269 14.92 -1.71 1.67
N ILE A 270 15.42 -2.38 2.70
CA ILE A 270 14.96 -2.20 4.07
C ILE A 270 15.92 -1.25 4.79
N LEU A 271 15.40 -0.13 5.29
CA LEU A 271 16.13 0.80 6.14
C LEU A 271 15.84 0.48 7.59
N MET A 272 16.90 0.18 8.35
CA MET A 272 16.79 -0.19 9.76
C MET A 272 17.44 0.85 10.64
N ASP A 273 16.65 1.47 11.51
CA ASP A 273 17.17 2.42 12.48
C ASP A 273 18.07 1.72 13.50
N GLN A 274 19.19 2.36 13.80
CA GLN A 274 20.18 1.97 14.79
C GLN A 274 20.62 3.15 15.64
N SER A 275 19.82 4.21 15.71
CA SER A 275 20.02 5.31 16.64
C SER A 275 19.96 4.82 18.09
N GLY A 276 20.39 5.70 18.99
CA GLY A 276 20.42 5.44 20.42
C GLY A 276 19.04 5.20 21.03
N SER A 277 17.98 5.87 20.55
CA SER A 277 16.60 5.69 21.05
C SER A 277 16.14 4.25 20.98
N THR A 278 16.51 3.54 19.90
CA THR A 278 16.16 2.12 19.70
C THR A 278 16.67 1.22 20.82
N GLN A 279 17.79 1.60 21.44
CA GLN A 279 18.45 0.85 22.52
C GLN A 279 18.33 1.54 23.89
N GLY A 280 17.62 2.67 23.99
CA GLY A 280 17.48 3.43 25.23
C GLY A 280 18.72 4.24 25.62
N LEU A 281 19.62 4.49 24.66
CA LEU A 281 20.80 5.35 24.79
C LEU A 281 20.41 6.83 24.60
N VAL A 282 19.57 7.32 25.51
CA VAL A 282 18.98 8.65 25.48
C VAL A 282 19.39 9.47 26.69
N ASP A 283 19.25 10.78 26.62
CA ASP A 283 19.39 11.66 27.79
C ASP A 283 18.26 11.38 28.80
N LYS A 284 18.56 11.21 30.10
CA LYS A 284 17.52 10.83 31.09
C LYS A 284 16.39 11.84 31.23
N ASP A 285 16.65 13.12 30.97
CA ASP A 285 15.72 14.21 31.31
C ASP A 285 14.77 14.45 30.15
N THR A 286 15.29 14.38 28.92
CA THR A 286 14.52 14.58 27.69
C THR A 286 14.04 13.28 27.03
N LEU A 287 14.67 12.15 27.38
CA LEU A 287 14.51 10.85 26.71
C LEU A 287 14.83 10.86 25.21
N ARG A 288 15.51 11.92 24.74
CA ARG A 288 15.94 12.12 23.34
C ARG A 288 17.39 11.68 23.16
N GLU A 289 17.77 11.34 21.92
CA GLU A 289 19.17 11.00 21.67
C GLU A 289 20.06 12.22 21.85
N GLY A 290 21.14 12.04 22.60
CA GLY A 290 22.21 13.02 22.69
C GLY A 290 23.33 12.68 21.70
N ASP A 291 24.03 13.71 21.23
CA ASP A 291 25.36 13.52 20.64
C ASP A 291 26.27 12.85 21.68
N PRO A 292 26.82 11.65 21.39
CA PRO A 292 27.67 10.91 22.33
C PRO A 292 28.95 11.67 22.70
N GLN A 293 29.31 12.73 21.97
CA GLN A 293 30.45 13.60 22.26
C GLN A 293 30.11 14.74 23.23
N ILE A 294 28.84 14.98 23.55
CA ILE A 294 28.47 15.96 24.57
C ILE A 294 28.71 15.35 25.95
N VAL A 295 29.81 15.78 26.57
CA VAL A 295 30.20 15.48 27.94
C VAL A 295 29.11 15.99 28.88
N GLY A 296 28.31 15.10 29.46
CA GLY A 296 27.25 15.46 30.41
C GLY A 296 25.88 14.85 30.14
N ALA A 297 25.72 14.08 29.06
CA ALA A 297 24.52 13.25 28.87
C ALA A 297 24.33 12.37 30.10
N ASN A 298 23.25 12.63 30.83
CA ASN A 298 22.92 11.85 32.00
C ASN A 298 22.27 10.56 31.53
N ILE A 299 23.09 9.63 31.07
CA ILE A 299 22.63 8.36 30.51
C ILE A 299 21.98 7.51 31.62
N PRO A 300 20.75 6.98 31.44
CA PRO A 300 20.11 6.11 32.42
C PRO A 300 20.98 4.90 32.78
N THR A 301 20.99 4.52 34.06
CA THR A 301 21.72 3.33 34.53
C THR A 301 21.04 2.01 34.11
N ASN A 302 19.77 2.08 33.68
CA ASN A 302 19.01 0.96 33.14
C ASN A 302 18.43 1.33 31.76
N PHE A 303 19.19 1.07 30.70
CA PHE A 303 18.80 1.23 29.30
C PHE A 303 17.53 0.47 28.92
N GLY A 304 17.30 -0.63 29.64
CA GLY A 304 16.11 -1.49 29.63
C GLY A 304 14.79 -0.75 29.40
N SER A 305 14.45 0.09 30.36
CA SER A 305 13.09 0.61 30.52
C SER A 305 12.74 1.76 29.56
N VAL A 306 13.72 2.31 28.85
CA VAL A 306 13.53 3.51 28.00
C VAL A 306 13.85 3.25 26.53
N ALA A 307 14.23 2.02 26.19
CA ALA A 307 14.44 1.61 24.81
C ALA A 307 13.10 1.31 24.12
N SER A 308 12.92 1.86 22.93
CA SER A 308 11.75 1.62 22.10
C SER A 308 11.72 0.19 21.52
N ASP A 309 12.89 -0.43 21.30
CA ASP A 309 13.01 -1.75 20.68
C ASP A 309 13.78 -2.78 21.54
N GLN A 310 13.23 -3.14 22.69
CA GLN A 310 13.76 -4.25 23.50
C GLN A 310 13.09 -5.57 23.13
N PRO A 311 13.84 -6.67 22.85
CA PRO A 311 15.29 -6.86 22.67
C PRO A 311 15.76 -6.94 21.18
N ASN A 312 15.61 -5.87 20.39
CA ASN A 312 15.74 -5.87 18.93
C ASN A 312 14.61 -6.61 18.20
N LEU A 313 13.37 -6.42 18.64
CA LEU A 313 12.18 -6.98 17.99
C LEU A 313 12.08 -6.55 16.53
N ARG A 314 12.54 -5.34 16.19
CA ARG A 314 12.58 -4.89 14.79
C ARG A 314 13.42 -5.82 13.91
N HIS A 315 14.50 -6.41 14.43
CA HIS A 315 15.30 -7.39 13.67
C HIS A 315 14.53 -8.68 13.45
N ALA A 316 13.81 -9.16 14.47
CA ALA A 316 12.97 -10.34 14.35
C ALA A 316 11.84 -10.12 13.33
N ALA A 317 11.17 -8.97 13.40
CA ALA A 317 10.09 -8.59 12.48
C ALA A 317 10.59 -8.47 11.03
N VAL A 318 11.75 -7.83 10.81
CA VAL A 318 12.36 -7.74 9.47
C VAL A 318 12.80 -9.12 8.96
N LYS A 319 13.37 -9.98 9.80
CA LYS A 319 13.67 -11.37 9.41
C LYS A 319 12.39 -12.14 9.04
N SER A 320 11.30 -11.92 9.77
CA SER A 320 9.97 -12.48 9.47
C SER A 320 9.49 -12.03 8.09
N PHE A 321 9.56 -10.72 7.81
CA PHE A 321 9.24 -10.14 6.49
C PHE A 321 10.09 -10.75 5.36
N ILE A 322 11.41 -10.86 5.51
CA ILE A 322 12.28 -11.43 4.47
C ILE A 322 11.92 -12.89 4.15
N ARG A 323 11.49 -13.66 5.15
CA ARG A 323 11.06 -15.07 4.95
C ARG A 323 9.82 -15.18 4.07
N THR A 324 8.93 -14.19 4.07
CA THR A 324 7.67 -14.21 3.30
C THR A 324 7.83 -13.71 1.86
N LEU A 325 9.00 -13.23 1.48
CA LEU A 325 9.27 -12.80 0.11
C LEU A 325 9.22 -13.97 -0.89
N ASN A 326 9.12 -13.67 -2.17
CA ASN A 326 9.21 -14.63 -3.26
C ASN A 326 10.68 -14.93 -3.59
N ALA A 327 10.94 -16.05 -4.27
CA ALA A 327 12.30 -16.38 -4.73
C ALA A 327 12.81 -15.38 -5.77
N SER A 328 11.90 -14.78 -6.53
CA SER A 328 12.20 -13.73 -7.50
C SER A 328 12.55 -12.40 -6.84
N ASP A 329 12.16 -12.14 -5.58
CA ASP A 329 12.37 -10.86 -4.92
C ASP A 329 13.84 -10.62 -4.55
N ARG A 330 14.30 -9.40 -4.81
CA ARG A 330 15.64 -8.94 -4.45
C ARG A 330 15.55 -8.04 -3.24
N VAL A 331 16.29 -8.38 -2.19
CA VAL A 331 16.33 -7.61 -0.95
C VAL A 331 17.74 -7.11 -0.65
N GLY A 332 17.82 -5.89 -0.12
CA GLY A 332 18.99 -5.32 0.54
C GLY A 332 18.62 -4.64 1.84
N VAL A 333 19.58 -4.51 2.76
CA VAL A 333 19.38 -3.86 4.06
C VAL A 333 20.41 -2.75 4.23
N ILE A 334 19.96 -1.56 4.63
CA ILE A 334 20.81 -0.46 5.05
C ILE A 334 20.45 -0.12 6.49
N ALA A 335 21.42 -0.19 7.38
CA ALA A 335 21.33 0.37 8.70
C ALA A 335 21.72 1.85 8.67
N PHE A 336 21.03 2.66 9.47
CA PHE A 336 21.35 4.08 9.66
C PHE A 336 21.42 4.44 11.15
N GLY A 337 22.21 5.46 11.48
CA GLY A 337 22.46 5.95 12.83
C GLY A 337 23.85 6.59 12.94
N GLU A 338 23.96 7.68 13.70
CA GLU A 338 25.21 8.44 13.89
C GLU A 338 26.36 7.59 14.42
N GLY A 339 26.09 6.59 15.27
CA GLY A 339 27.09 5.67 15.80
C GLY A 339 27.64 4.64 14.81
N LEU A 340 27.13 4.61 13.57
CA LEU A 340 27.64 3.72 12.52
C LEU A 340 28.96 4.24 11.93
N PRO A 341 29.86 3.34 11.50
CA PRO A 341 31.13 3.73 10.90
C PRO A 341 30.94 4.48 9.57
N GLY A 342 31.93 5.29 9.21
CA GLY A 342 31.98 5.96 7.90
C GLY A 342 30.91 7.03 7.75
N SER A 343 30.01 6.85 6.77
CA SER A 343 28.97 7.82 6.42
C SER A 343 27.72 7.74 7.31
N HIS A 344 27.82 7.22 8.54
CA HIS A 344 26.68 6.97 9.43
C HIS A 344 25.63 6.01 8.83
N LEU A 345 26.06 5.16 7.91
CA LEU A 345 25.25 4.17 7.19
C LEU A 345 26.07 2.89 7.06
N ALA A 346 25.43 1.73 7.16
CA ALA A 346 26.10 0.45 7.02
C ALA A 346 25.21 -0.57 6.30
N VAL A 347 25.82 -1.44 5.50
CA VAL A 347 25.15 -2.62 4.93
C VAL A 347 25.72 -3.82 5.66
N PRO A 348 24.92 -4.70 6.29
CA PRO A 348 25.46 -5.89 6.96
C PRO A 348 25.80 -6.97 5.92
N CYS A 349 26.79 -6.65 5.09
CA CYS A 349 27.30 -7.46 4.01
C CYS A 349 28.59 -8.10 4.48
N ALA A 350 28.55 -9.36 4.91
CA ALA A 350 29.78 -10.07 5.17
C ALA A 350 30.50 -10.41 3.88
N ASN A 351 31.54 -9.66 3.60
CA ASN A 351 32.71 -10.25 2.98
C ASN A 351 33.95 -9.82 3.79
N ASP A 352 34.83 -10.79 3.98
CA ASP A 352 36.00 -10.71 4.83
C ASP A 352 36.96 -9.57 4.37
N ALA A 353 37.24 -8.66 5.29
CA ALA A 353 38.51 -7.93 5.49
C ALA A 353 38.48 -6.38 5.47
N LYS A 354 37.47 -5.68 4.94
CA LYS A 354 37.32 -4.21 5.12
C LYS A 354 35.86 -3.76 4.99
N PRO A 355 35.39 -2.79 5.80
CA PRO A 355 34.12 -2.12 5.48
C PRO A 355 34.25 -1.46 4.10
N GLY A 356 33.37 -1.84 3.18
CA GLY A 356 33.24 -1.19 1.88
C GLY A 356 32.58 0.16 2.01
N THR A 357 32.35 0.83 0.88
CA THR A 357 31.39 1.94 0.85
C THR A 357 29.98 1.36 0.83
N VAL A 358 28.99 2.08 1.34
CA VAL A 358 27.58 1.66 1.29
C VAL A 358 27.16 1.27 -0.13
N ASP A 359 27.59 2.00 -1.15
CA ASP A 359 27.31 1.67 -2.54
C ASP A 359 27.95 0.36 -2.97
N GLY A 360 29.23 0.15 -2.64
CA GLY A 360 29.95 -1.08 -2.96
C GLY A 360 29.29 -2.29 -2.32
N ASP A 361 28.95 -2.18 -1.03
CA ASP A 361 28.34 -3.26 -0.27
C ASP A 361 26.91 -3.55 -0.76
N LEU A 362 26.11 -2.53 -1.08
CA LEU A 362 24.79 -2.72 -1.69
C LEU A 362 24.91 -3.40 -3.06
N GLN A 363 25.85 -3.02 -3.91
CA GLN A 363 26.03 -3.68 -5.22
C GLN A 363 26.38 -5.16 -5.08
N VAL A 364 27.07 -5.55 -4.00
CA VAL A 364 27.50 -6.93 -3.75
C VAL A 364 26.43 -7.77 -3.05
N CYS A 365 25.66 -7.17 -2.13
CA CYS A 365 24.72 -7.88 -1.28
C CYS A 365 23.25 -7.77 -1.70
N PHE A 366 22.85 -6.72 -2.42
CA PHE A 366 21.47 -6.57 -2.88
C PHE A 366 21.08 -7.71 -3.83
N GLY A 367 19.94 -8.37 -3.52
CA GLY A 367 19.44 -9.49 -4.31
C GLY A 367 20.18 -10.81 -4.11
N ARG A 368 21.03 -10.92 -3.09
CA ARG A 368 21.52 -12.22 -2.61
C ARG A 368 20.35 -13.07 -2.10
N ASP A 369 20.58 -14.38 -2.07
CA ASP A 369 19.62 -15.35 -1.52
C ASP A 369 19.11 -14.88 -0.15
N ARG A 370 17.81 -14.98 0.08
CA ARG A 370 17.15 -14.52 1.31
C ARG A 370 17.76 -15.18 2.55
N ALA A 371 18.21 -16.43 2.45
CA ALA A 371 18.92 -17.14 3.52
C ALA A 371 20.18 -16.41 4.01
N PHE A 372 20.81 -15.57 3.18
CA PHE A 372 21.93 -14.72 3.58
C PHE A 372 21.55 -13.70 4.66
N TRP A 373 20.32 -13.18 4.63
CA TRP A 373 19.87 -12.14 5.57
C TRP A 373 19.27 -12.71 6.87
N LEU A 374 19.00 -14.02 6.89
CA LEU A 374 18.30 -14.73 7.96
C LEU A 374 19.15 -15.51 9.01
N PRO A 375 20.49 -15.64 8.93
CA PRO A 375 21.18 -16.68 9.70
C PRO A 375 21.24 -16.39 11.20
N ASP A 376 20.93 -17.45 11.95
CA ASP A 376 21.34 -17.75 13.33
C ASP A 376 21.67 -19.26 13.38
N PRO A 377 22.87 -19.74 13.82
CA PRO A 377 24.00 -19.01 14.40
C PRO A 377 24.83 -18.26 13.33
N PRO A 378 25.68 -17.29 13.73
CA PRO A 378 26.28 -16.32 12.82
C PRO A 378 27.25 -17.02 11.88
N GLN A 379 26.83 -17.23 10.64
CA GLN A 379 27.77 -17.03 9.55
C GLN A 379 28.04 -15.53 9.49
N THR A 380 29.25 -15.14 9.10
CA THR A 380 29.53 -13.74 8.79
C THR A 380 28.45 -13.29 7.82
N GLY A 381 27.62 -12.32 8.21
CA GLY A 381 26.66 -11.62 7.36
C GLY A 381 25.25 -11.42 7.93
N GLY A 382 24.52 -10.48 7.33
CA GLY A 382 23.08 -10.36 7.49
C GLY A 382 22.62 -9.57 8.72
N ILE A 383 21.32 -9.52 8.95
CA ILE A 383 20.71 -8.61 9.95
C ILE A 383 21.28 -8.82 11.36
N SER A 384 21.68 -10.06 11.70
CA SER A 384 22.29 -10.39 12.99
C SER A 384 23.61 -9.66 13.26
N GLU A 385 24.31 -9.16 12.23
CA GLU A 385 25.54 -8.35 12.39
C GLU A 385 25.27 -6.91 12.79
N LEU A 386 24.03 -6.44 12.66
CA LEU A 386 23.61 -5.15 13.16
C LEU A 386 23.52 -5.23 14.69
N GLY A 387 24.66 -5.32 15.39
CA GLY A 387 24.68 -5.47 16.84
C GLY A 387 23.89 -4.37 17.56
N GLY A 388 23.20 -4.74 18.65
CA GLY A 388 22.34 -3.86 19.46
C GLY A 388 23.07 -2.86 20.36
N GLY A 389 24.17 -2.26 19.89
CA GLY A 389 25.05 -1.39 20.70
C GLY A 389 25.35 -0.04 20.06
N LYS A 390 24.48 0.46 19.19
CA LYS A 390 24.75 1.68 18.41
C LYS A 390 24.15 2.91 19.09
N THR A 391 24.97 3.95 19.19
CA THR A 391 24.70 5.21 19.89
C THR A 391 24.38 6.33 18.91
N GLY A 392 23.86 7.46 19.41
CA GLY A 392 23.75 8.71 18.65
C GLY A 392 22.45 8.85 17.87
N ARG A 393 22.36 9.90 17.07
CA ARG A 393 21.13 10.38 16.43
C ARG A 393 20.75 9.60 15.16
N ALA A 394 19.51 9.72 14.74
CA ALA A 394 18.96 9.10 13.53
C ALA A 394 19.16 10.01 12.29
N ASN A 395 19.93 9.54 11.30
CA ASN A 395 20.11 10.16 9.98
C ASN A 395 19.19 9.52 8.91
N LEU A 396 17.90 9.44 9.22
CA LEU A 396 16.87 8.84 8.38
C LEU A 396 16.89 9.36 6.94
N TRP A 397 16.91 10.69 6.72
CA TRP A 397 16.80 11.25 5.37
C TRP A 397 18.02 10.93 4.50
N GLN A 398 19.20 10.83 5.10
CA GLN A 398 20.40 10.36 4.41
C GLN A 398 20.25 8.92 3.93
N ALA A 399 19.66 8.05 4.77
CA ALA A 399 19.42 6.65 4.43
C ALA A 399 18.37 6.51 3.31
N VAL A 400 17.27 7.26 3.39
CA VAL A 400 16.24 7.31 2.36
C VAL A 400 16.81 7.78 1.02
N ALA A 401 17.54 8.90 1.01
CA ALA A 401 18.20 9.39 -0.20
C ALA A 401 19.14 8.35 -0.82
N LYS A 402 19.91 7.64 0.02
CA LYS A 402 20.85 6.62 -0.44
C LYS A 402 20.16 5.44 -1.09
N ALA A 403 19.10 4.92 -0.48
CA ALA A 403 18.29 3.83 -1.05
C ALA A 403 17.59 4.26 -2.33
N TYR A 404 17.01 5.47 -2.35
CA TYR A 404 16.33 6.01 -3.52
C TYR A 404 17.28 6.12 -4.71
N GLN A 405 18.45 6.74 -4.51
CA GLN A 405 19.48 6.88 -5.54
C GLN A 405 19.94 5.51 -6.06
N PHE A 406 20.09 4.52 -5.20
CA PHE A 406 20.46 3.17 -5.61
C PHE A 406 19.39 2.53 -6.51
N LEU A 407 18.11 2.60 -6.13
CA LEU A 407 17.01 2.02 -6.91
C LEU A 407 16.82 2.74 -8.24
N VAL A 408 16.88 4.08 -8.27
CA VAL A 408 16.90 4.86 -9.51
C VAL A 408 18.06 4.41 -10.40
N GLY A 409 19.26 4.26 -9.83
CA GLY A 409 20.45 3.84 -10.56
C GLY A 409 20.42 2.39 -11.08
N LYS A 410 19.59 1.51 -10.50
CA LYS A 410 19.39 0.15 -11.02
C LYS A 410 18.63 0.15 -12.34
N GLY A 411 17.69 1.08 -12.53
CA GLY A 411 16.93 1.23 -13.78
C GLY A 411 16.16 -0.02 -14.19
N ASP A 412 15.82 -0.88 -13.24
CA ASP A 412 15.09 -2.14 -13.47
C ASP A 412 13.61 -1.81 -13.65
N LEU A 413 13.19 -1.62 -14.90
CA LEU A 413 11.83 -1.22 -15.27
C LEU A 413 10.80 -2.34 -15.09
N ASP A 414 11.27 -3.58 -15.01
CA ASP A 414 10.44 -4.79 -15.02
C ASP A 414 9.98 -5.19 -13.61
N ARG A 415 10.55 -4.58 -12.56
CA ARG A 415 10.25 -4.85 -11.16
C ARG A 415 9.70 -3.63 -10.46
N THR A 416 8.81 -3.84 -9.49
CA THR A 416 8.40 -2.76 -8.59
C THR A 416 9.52 -2.47 -7.60
N ASN A 417 9.71 -1.19 -7.27
CA ASN A 417 10.80 -0.74 -6.41
C ASN A 417 10.23 -0.22 -5.09
N HIS A 418 10.72 -0.75 -3.97
CA HIS A 418 10.21 -0.46 -2.64
C HIS A 418 11.35 -0.12 -1.69
N ILE A 419 11.11 0.88 -0.85
CA ILE A 419 11.91 1.20 0.32
C ILE A 419 11.03 0.97 1.54
N VAL A 420 11.47 0.15 2.47
CA VAL A 420 10.74 -0.14 3.72
C VAL A 420 11.55 0.39 4.88
N VAL A 421 11.06 1.44 5.52
CA VAL A 421 11.71 2.10 6.65
C VAL A 421 11.13 1.56 7.96
N VAL A 422 12.01 1.06 8.83
CA VAL A 422 11.67 0.60 10.18
C VAL A 422 12.43 1.47 11.16
N THR A 423 11.73 2.42 11.78
CA THR A 423 12.31 3.52 12.57
C THR A 423 11.50 3.79 13.82
N ASP A 424 12.12 4.35 14.85
CA ASP A 424 11.42 4.60 16.11
C ASP A 424 10.97 6.06 16.31
N GLY A 425 11.31 6.90 15.36
CA GLY A 425 11.08 8.32 15.45
C GLY A 425 11.52 9.08 14.21
N PRO A 426 11.64 10.42 14.34
CA PRO A 426 12.03 11.33 13.27
C PRO A 426 13.53 11.25 12.95
N ASP A 427 13.94 11.95 11.89
CA ASP A 427 15.34 12.30 11.71
C ASP A 427 15.79 13.31 12.79
N THR A 428 16.84 12.97 13.52
CA THR A 428 17.43 13.79 14.59
C THR A 428 18.84 14.27 14.24
N CYS A 429 19.33 13.94 13.06
CA CYS A 429 20.67 14.30 12.57
C CYS A 429 20.73 15.57 11.72
N THR A 430 19.59 16.16 11.39
CA THR A 430 19.46 17.38 10.57
C THR A 430 19.22 18.61 11.44
N ASP A 431 19.40 19.82 10.88
CA ASP A 431 19.00 21.09 11.52
C ASP A 431 17.46 21.19 11.53
N SER A 432 16.80 20.33 12.30
CA SER A 432 15.34 20.27 12.44
C SER A 432 14.92 20.69 13.85
N ALA A 433 13.62 20.95 14.04
CA ALA A 433 13.05 21.26 15.36
C ALA A 433 13.29 20.14 16.39
N GLU A 434 13.63 18.93 15.94
CA GLU A 434 13.90 17.77 16.79
C GLU A 434 15.36 17.69 17.26
N SER A 435 16.26 18.45 16.66
CA SER A 435 17.64 18.58 17.12
C SER A 435 17.74 19.48 18.35
N THR A 436 18.52 19.08 19.35
CA THR A 436 18.78 19.97 20.49
C THR A 436 19.71 21.11 20.04
N ARG A 437 19.39 22.35 20.48
CA ARG A 437 19.92 23.67 20.03
C ARG A 437 21.45 23.86 19.97
N CYS A 438 22.23 22.87 20.37
CA CYS A 438 23.69 22.94 20.51
C CYS A 438 24.44 21.82 19.76
N GLN A 439 23.72 20.96 19.05
CA GLN A 439 24.31 19.85 18.31
C GLN A 439 24.47 20.23 16.84
N LYS A 440 25.66 20.00 16.28
CA LYS A 440 25.85 20.13 14.84
C LYS A 440 25.09 19.00 14.13
N PRO A 441 24.56 19.21 12.91
CA PRO A 441 24.03 18.13 12.10
C PRO A 441 25.05 17.00 11.91
N CYS A 442 24.61 15.74 12.01
CA CYS A 442 25.37 14.57 11.57
C CYS A 442 25.06 14.17 10.12
N SER A 443 24.06 14.79 9.49
CA SER A 443 23.75 14.64 8.07
C SER A 443 23.60 16.01 7.42
N ILE A 444 24.07 16.13 6.17
CA ILE A 444 23.81 17.29 5.31
C ILE A 444 22.53 17.12 4.47
N ILE A 445 22.05 15.88 4.32
CA ILE A 445 20.84 15.58 3.56
C ILE A 445 19.65 15.71 4.48
N GLY A 446 18.79 16.67 4.17
CA GLY A 446 17.55 16.96 4.89
C GLY A 446 16.31 16.42 4.19
N TYR A 447 15.17 16.54 4.87
CA TYR A 447 13.86 16.14 4.36
C TYR A 447 13.52 16.78 3.00
N GLN A 448 13.72 18.09 2.88
CA GLN A 448 13.38 18.82 1.66
C GLN A 448 14.18 18.34 0.44
N GLU A 449 15.47 18.00 0.63
CA GLU A 449 16.30 17.48 -0.45
C GLU A 449 15.77 16.11 -0.95
N VAL A 450 15.28 15.26 -0.04
CA VAL A 450 14.61 14.00 -0.42
C VAL A 450 13.33 14.27 -1.19
N LEU A 451 12.49 15.19 -0.72
CA LEU A 451 11.25 15.58 -1.41
C LEU A 451 11.53 16.09 -2.84
N ASP A 452 12.52 16.95 -3.01
CA ASP A 452 12.88 17.52 -4.31
C ASP A 452 13.33 16.43 -5.29
N VAL A 453 14.10 15.45 -4.83
CA VAL A 453 14.53 14.30 -5.65
C VAL A 453 13.36 13.41 -6.03
N VAL A 454 12.45 13.12 -5.09
CA VAL A 454 11.25 12.33 -5.34
C VAL A 454 10.32 13.05 -6.33
N ALA A 455 10.04 14.32 -6.10
CA ALA A 455 9.19 15.12 -6.98
C ALA A 455 9.77 15.21 -8.41
N ALA A 456 11.09 15.42 -8.53
CA ALA A 456 11.76 15.42 -9.83
C ALA A 456 11.66 14.06 -10.54
N ASN A 457 11.71 12.96 -9.79
CA ASN A 457 11.56 11.62 -10.34
C ASN A 457 10.11 11.34 -10.77
N LEU A 458 9.11 11.67 -9.95
CA LEU A 458 7.69 11.53 -10.26
C LEU A 458 7.25 12.39 -11.46
N ALA A 459 7.89 13.55 -11.66
CA ALA A 459 7.64 14.39 -12.83
C ALA A 459 8.23 13.83 -14.13
N SER A 460 9.11 12.82 -14.06
CA SER A 460 9.71 12.18 -15.23
C SER A 460 8.82 11.06 -15.75
N PRO A 461 8.31 11.12 -16.99
CA PRO A 461 7.44 10.08 -17.55
C PRO A 461 8.15 8.73 -17.70
N ASP A 462 9.48 8.72 -17.78
CA ASP A 462 10.28 7.50 -17.94
C ASP A 462 10.77 6.92 -16.61
N ALA A 463 10.60 7.64 -15.49
CA ALA A 463 11.00 7.15 -14.19
C ALA A 463 10.19 5.91 -13.78
N VAL A 464 10.85 5.00 -13.07
CA VAL A 464 10.15 3.91 -12.38
C VAL A 464 9.72 4.45 -11.01
N PRO A 465 8.43 4.32 -10.66
CA PRO A 465 7.97 4.64 -9.31
C PRO A 465 8.76 3.86 -8.26
N ILE A 466 9.11 4.54 -7.18
CA ILE A 466 9.73 3.93 -6.00
C ILE A 466 8.82 4.22 -4.82
N HIS A 467 8.24 3.18 -4.24
CA HIS A 467 7.30 3.29 -3.13
C HIS A 467 8.02 3.29 -1.79
N ILE A 468 7.78 4.29 -0.95
CA ILE A 468 8.44 4.40 0.36
C ILE A 468 7.43 4.13 1.46
N HIS A 469 7.64 3.01 2.16
CA HIS A 469 6.80 2.56 3.26
C HIS A 469 7.50 2.85 4.60
N PHE A 470 6.74 3.26 5.60
CA PHE A 470 7.21 3.54 6.95
C PHE A 470 6.44 2.69 7.96
N VAL A 471 7.19 1.98 8.79
CA VAL A 471 6.75 1.36 10.03
C VAL A 471 7.44 2.11 11.16
N GLN A 472 6.72 3.04 11.78
CA GLN A 472 7.21 3.85 12.89
C GLN A 472 6.73 3.25 14.22
N PHE A 473 7.65 2.93 15.14
CA PHE A 473 7.31 2.48 16.49
C PHE A 473 7.80 3.48 17.53
N GLU A 474 6.94 3.96 18.43
CA GLU A 474 7.22 5.17 19.23
C GLU A 474 8.40 5.06 20.21
N ALA A 475 9.40 5.92 20.02
CA ALA A 475 10.40 6.22 21.04
C ALA A 475 9.85 7.14 22.14
N PRO A 476 10.17 6.90 23.43
CA PRO A 476 9.72 7.77 24.53
C PRO A 476 10.07 9.26 24.36
N GLY A 477 11.22 9.58 23.75
CA GLY A 477 11.65 10.96 23.50
C GLY A 477 11.00 11.64 22.30
N TYR A 478 10.34 10.85 21.44
CA TYR A 478 9.74 11.28 20.17
C TYR A 478 8.30 10.78 20.07
N PRO A 479 7.41 11.26 20.97
CA PRO A 479 6.04 10.80 20.97
C PRO A 479 5.29 11.27 19.72
N GLY A 480 4.41 10.40 19.24
CA GLY A 480 3.53 10.67 18.12
C GLY A 480 4.10 10.32 16.75
N ARG A 481 3.29 10.63 15.74
CA ARG A 481 3.52 10.28 14.34
C ARG A 481 4.31 11.37 13.65
N ASP A 482 5.35 11.03 12.88
CA ASP A 482 6.13 12.03 12.14
C ASP A 482 5.38 12.47 10.85
N PRO A 483 4.97 13.75 10.75
CA PRO A 483 4.25 14.27 9.59
C PRO A 483 5.03 14.15 8.26
N ARG A 484 6.36 14.20 8.31
CA ARG A 484 7.24 14.13 7.14
C ARG A 484 7.28 12.71 6.56
N GLN A 485 7.25 11.70 7.44
CA GLN A 485 7.16 10.30 7.02
C GLN A 485 5.79 10.01 6.36
N ILE A 486 4.71 10.56 6.93
CA ILE A 486 3.35 10.47 6.36
C ILE A 486 3.32 11.12 4.96
N GLU A 487 3.85 12.33 4.82
CA GLU A 487 3.86 13.06 3.55
C GLU A 487 4.69 12.33 2.47
N LEU A 488 5.89 11.86 2.80
CA LEU A 488 6.72 11.14 1.84
C LEU A 488 6.09 9.80 1.41
N ALA A 489 5.49 9.07 2.34
CA ALA A 489 4.74 7.85 2.03
C ALA A 489 3.55 8.14 1.11
N CYS A 490 2.80 9.21 1.37
CA CYS A 490 1.70 9.65 0.53
C CYS A 490 2.17 9.92 -0.90
N LEU A 491 3.23 10.74 -1.05
CA LEU A 491 3.76 11.17 -2.35
C LEU A 491 4.30 10.02 -3.20
N THR A 492 4.91 9.03 -2.55
CA THR A 492 5.49 7.85 -3.23
C THR A 492 4.53 6.68 -3.33
N GLU A 493 3.27 6.91 -3.00
CA GLU A 493 2.22 5.89 -2.99
C GLU A 493 2.46 4.72 -2.02
N GLY A 494 3.39 4.86 -1.08
CA GLY A 494 3.72 3.87 -0.08
C GLY A 494 2.68 3.78 1.05
N HIS A 495 3.12 3.26 2.20
CA HIS A 495 2.29 3.04 3.37
C HIS A 495 2.93 3.64 4.61
N TYR A 496 2.12 4.19 5.52
CA TYR A 496 2.59 4.66 6.82
C TYR A 496 1.78 3.97 7.92
N GLN A 497 2.50 3.31 8.82
CA GLN A 497 1.91 2.64 9.98
C GLN A 497 2.65 3.04 11.24
N TYR A 498 1.85 3.29 12.28
CA TYR A 498 2.31 3.76 13.56
C TYR A 498 2.02 2.72 14.64
N ILE A 499 3.00 2.50 15.51
CA ILE A 499 2.90 1.59 16.64
C ILE A 499 3.27 2.40 17.88
N ASN A 500 2.29 2.71 18.73
CA ASN A 500 2.58 3.30 20.02
C ASN A 500 3.15 2.22 20.95
N THR A 501 4.48 2.09 21.02
CA THR A 501 5.15 1.12 21.90
C THR A 501 5.09 1.48 23.37
N ASN A 502 4.72 2.71 23.73
CA ASN A 502 4.53 3.15 25.11
C ASN A 502 3.19 2.69 25.69
N ASP A 503 2.16 2.51 24.84
CA ASP A 503 0.87 1.93 25.25
C ASP A 503 0.90 0.40 25.34
N LEU A 504 1.93 -0.23 24.77
CA LEU A 504 2.12 -1.68 24.79
C LEU A 504 2.85 -2.14 26.05
N SER A 505 2.41 -3.27 26.60
CA SER A 505 3.06 -3.92 27.76
C SER A 505 4.57 -4.08 27.54
N ALA A 506 5.36 -3.39 28.36
CA ALA A 506 6.82 -3.43 28.27
C ALA A 506 7.44 -4.79 28.63
N PHE A 507 6.67 -5.65 29.30
CA PHE A 507 7.13 -6.95 29.81
C PHE A 507 6.78 -8.12 28.87
N GLU A 508 5.94 -7.90 27.87
CA GLU A 508 5.46 -8.95 26.97
C GLU A 508 6.04 -8.75 25.57
N THR A 509 7.11 -9.49 25.27
CA THR A 509 7.80 -9.51 23.97
C THR A 509 6.81 -9.67 22.80
N ASP A 510 5.86 -10.60 22.92
CA ASP A 510 4.87 -10.89 21.89
C ASP A 510 3.88 -9.73 21.68
N ALA A 511 3.59 -8.95 22.73
CA ALA A 511 2.70 -7.80 22.65
C ALA A 511 3.32 -6.64 21.84
N ARG A 512 4.65 -6.59 21.75
CA ARG A 512 5.39 -5.59 20.96
C ARG A 512 5.83 -6.10 19.59
N LEU A 513 6.20 -7.38 19.49
CA LEU A 513 6.63 -7.99 18.24
C LEU A 513 5.45 -8.12 17.26
N ALA A 514 4.29 -8.58 17.72
CA ALA A 514 3.18 -8.87 16.83
C ALA A 514 2.70 -7.63 16.03
N PRO A 515 2.56 -6.42 16.62
CA PRO A 515 2.25 -5.20 15.86
C PRO A 515 3.28 -4.87 14.79
N MET A 516 4.58 -5.05 15.07
CA MET A 516 5.66 -4.81 14.10
C MET A 516 5.62 -5.81 12.95
N GLU A 517 5.43 -7.10 13.27
CA GLU A 517 5.28 -8.15 12.26
C GLU A 517 4.04 -7.92 11.40
N GLN A 518 2.91 -7.56 12.01
CA GLN A 518 1.70 -7.22 11.29
C GLN A 518 1.91 -6.01 10.39
N ALA A 519 2.61 -4.98 10.86
CA ALA A 519 2.84 -3.79 10.06
C ALA A 519 3.70 -4.07 8.82
N LEU A 520 4.73 -4.90 8.98
CA LEU A 520 5.53 -5.40 7.87
C LEU A 520 4.77 -6.38 6.98
N ALA A 521 3.84 -7.18 7.54
CA ALA A 521 2.97 -8.06 6.76
C ALA A 521 2.02 -7.25 5.87
N ASN A 522 1.46 -6.14 6.36
CA ASN A 522 0.66 -5.22 5.56
C ASN A 522 1.48 -4.65 4.39
N VAL A 523 2.76 -4.29 4.62
CA VAL A 523 3.68 -3.89 3.54
C VAL A 523 3.91 -5.05 2.57
N ARG A 524 4.11 -6.28 3.07
CA ARG A 524 4.29 -7.47 2.24
C ARG A 524 3.10 -7.72 1.32
N HIS A 525 1.88 -7.61 1.85
CA HIS A 525 0.62 -7.86 1.14
C HIS A 525 0.24 -6.74 0.18
N SER A 526 0.96 -5.61 0.24
CA SER A 526 0.75 -4.47 -0.65
C SER A 526 1.83 -4.30 -1.71
N LEU A 527 2.89 -5.12 -1.73
CA LEU A 527 3.99 -4.95 -2.69
C LEU A 527 3.55 -5.00 -4.17
N MET A 528 2.41 -5.63 -4.47
CA MET A 528 1.82 -5.67 -5.82
C MET A 528 0.71 -4.64 -6.06
N GLY A 529 0.33 -3.90 -5.04
CA GLY A 529 -0.79 -2.98 -5.07
C GLY A 529 -1.74 -3.16 -3.88
N VAL A 530 -2.77 -2.34 -3.84
CA VAL A 530 -3.73 -2.27 -2.74
C VAL A 530 -5.14 -2.02 -3.23
N TRP A 531 -6.13 -2.41 -2.44
CA TRP A 531 -7.49 -1.94 -2.66
C TRP A 531 -7.65 -0.57 -2.02
N GLN A 532 -8.13 0.40 -2.79
CA GLN A 532 -8.35 1.78 -2.35
C GLN A 532 -9.83 2.03 -2.22
N PHE A 533 -10.24 2.48 -1.04
CA PHE A 533 -11.60 2.90 -0.73
C PHE A 533 -11.61 4.43 -0.71
N ALA A 534 -12.34 5.05 -1.63
CA ALA A 534 -12.49 6.49 -1.67
C ALA A 534 -13.65 6.95 -0.80
N ILE A 535 -13.33 7.81 0.16
CA ILE A 535 -14.26 8.22 1.21
C ILE A 535 -14.45 9.72 1.15
N ALA A 536 -15.62 10.16 0.69
CA ALA A 536 -16.00 11.56 0.79
C ALA A 536 -16.29 11.89 2.24
N SER A 537 -15.60 12.88 2.80
CA SER A 537 -15.74 13.25 4.22
C SER A 537 -15.90 14.76 4.35
N PRO A 538 -17.14 15.27 4.42
CA PRO A 538 -17.38 16.71 4.56
C PRO A 538 -16.70 17.31 5.79
N SER A 539 -16.61 16.56 6.89
CA SER A 539 -15.94 16.98 8.11
C SER A 539 -14.42 17.08 7.93
N TYR A 540 -13.81 16.25 7.09
CA TYR A 540 -12.41 16.39 6.72
C TYR A 540 -12.18 17.55 5.75
N ALA A 541 -13.09 17.77 4.80
CA ALA A 541 -13.00 18.83 3.81
C ALA A 541 -13.07 20.23 4.44
N ILE A 542 -13.98 20.45 5.39
CA ILE A 542 -14.18 21.76 6.03
C ILE A 542 -12.95 22.14 6.85
N ALA A 543 -12.27 23.23 6.46
CA ALA A 543 -11.18 23.84 7.23
C ALA A 543 -11.73 24.70 8.38
N SER A 544 -12.30 24.06 9.40
CA SER A 544 -12.78 24.71 10.62
C SER A 544 -12.46 23.86 11.84
N PRO A 545 -12.36 24.44 13.05
CA PRO A 545 -12.16 23.66 14.27
C PRO A 545 -13.27 22.63 14.50
N ALA A 546 -12.95 21.56 15.22
CA ALA A 546 -13.92 20.60 15.71
C ALA A 546 -15.01 21.31 16.55
N PRO A 547 -16.28 20.85 16.51
CA PRO A 547 -16.75 19.63 15.83
C PRO A 547 -17.16 19.85 14.37
N LEU A 548 -17.06 21.08 13.84
CA LEU A 548 -17.62 21.45 12.54
C LEU A 548 -16.76 21.01 11.35
N GLY A 549 -15.48 20.77 11.57
CA GLY A 549 -14.55 20.33 10.54
C GLY A 549 -13.21 19.90 11.11
N SER A 550 -12.24 19.83 10.21
CA SER A 550 -10.85 19.43 10.49
C SER A 550 -9.94 20.62 10.17
N PRO A 551 -9.35 21.30 11.18
CA PRO A 551 -8.41 22.39 10.94
C PRO A 551 -7.20 21.93 10.13
N LYS A 552 -6.62 22.88 9.38
CA LYS A 552 -5.33 22.71 8.72
C LYS A 552 -4.19 22.66 9.75
N GLY A 553 -3.04 22.18 9.30
CA GLY A 553 -1.87 21.91 10.14
C GLY A 553 -2.15 20.90 11.25
N SER A 554 -2.93 19.86 10.98
CA SER A 554 -3.28 18.85 11.98
C SER A 554 -3.03 17.44 11.44
N LEU A 555 -2.68 16.55 12.36
CA LEU A 555 -2.69 15.12 12.13
C LEU A 555 -3.98 14.52 12.69
N TYR A 556 -4.49 13.47 12.07
CA TYR A 556 -5.70 12.78 12.50
C TYR A 556 -5.49 11.28 12.50
N ALA A 557 -6.09 10.60 13.47
CA ALA A 557 -6.28 9.16 13.47
C ALA A 557 -7.71 8.83 13.02
N VAL A 558 -7.84 7.97 12.00
CA VAL A 558 -9.15 7.55 11.49
C VAL A 558 -9.68 6.36 12.29
N GLY A 559 -10.73 6.59 13.08
CA GLY A 559 -11.50 5.55 13.76
C GLY A 559 -12.77 5.19 12.98
N GLY A 560 -13.15 3.92 13.03
CA GLY A 560 -14.32 3.43 12.30
C GLY A 560 -14.33 1.93 12.08
N HIS A 561 -15.10 1.48 11.09
CA HIS A 561 -15.07 0.10 10.62
C HIS A 561 -15.50 -0.04 9.17
N ILE A 562 -15.04 -1.14 8.55
CA ILE A 562 -15.49 -1.62 7.24
C ILE A 562 -16.11 -3.00 7.42
N ASP A 563 -17.39 -3.13 7.07
CA ASP A 563 -18.04 -4.42 6.94
C ASP A 563 -17.90 -4.90 5.49
N ILE A 564 -17.31 -6.07 5.32
CA ILE A 564 -17.39 -6.83 4.07
C ILE A 564 -18.66 -7.65 4.17
N LEU A 565 -19.67 -7.32 3.37
CA LEU A 565 -20.97 -7.95 3.49
C LEU A 565 -20.94 -9.36 2.90
N ALA A 566 -21.73 -10.28 3.45
CA ALA A 566 -21.82 -11.66 2.94
C ALA A 566 -22.20 -11.72 1.44
N ARG A 567 -22.90 -10.69 0.93
CA ARG A 567 -23.25 -10.55 -0.49
C ARG A 567 -22.04 -10.34 -1.42
N SER A 568 -20.88 -9.97 -0.88
CA SER A 568 -19.61 -9.92 -1.63
C SER A 568 -19.17 -11.29 -2.14
N ASN A 569 -19.74 -12.37 -1.59
CA ASN A 569 -19.28 -13.75 -1.74
C ASN A 569 -17.83 -13.99 -1.26
N LEU A 570 -17.16 -13.01 -0.65
CA LEU A 570 -15.82 -13.18 -0.09
C LEU A 570 -15.86 -13.94 1.25
N ALA A 571 -16.95 -13.76 2.00
CA ALA A 571 -17.21 -14.41 3.28
C ALA A 571 -18.68 -14.85 3.38
N ASN A 572 -18.95 -15.87 4.19
CA ASN A 572 -20.29 -16.43 4.39
C ASN A 572 -21.17 -15.61 5.35
N THR A 573 -20.55 -14.73 6.12
CA THR A 573 -21.19 -13.77 7.02
C THR A 573 -20.49 -12.43 6.86
N ASP A 574 -21.15 -11.36 7.28
CA ASP A 574 -20.52 -10.03 7.30
C ASP A 574 -19.23 -10.08 8.14
N VAL A 575 -18.12 -9.59 7.58
CA VAL A 575 -16.81 -9.52 8.24
C VAL A 575 -16.53 -8.08 8.58
N VAL A 576 -16.51 -7.78 9.88
CA VAL A 576 -16.29 -6.43 10.40
C VAL A 576 -14.80 -6.22 10.65
N SER A 577 -14.22 -5.24 9.95
CA SER A 577 -12.83 -4.81 10.11
C SER A 577 -12.81 -3.46 10.81
N ARG A 578 -12.49 -3.46 12.11
CA ARG A 578 -12.50 -2.22 12.91
C ARG A 578 -11.15 -1.51 12.84
N MET A 579 -11.22 -0.19 12.72
CA MET A 579 -10.11 0.75 12.85
C MET A 579 -10.27 1.45 14.20
N GLY A 580 -9.47 1.05 15.19
CA GLY A 580 -9.57 1.59 16.54
C GLY A 580 -8.54 0.98 17.46
N VAL A 581 -8.41 1.56 18.66
CA VAL A 581 -7.55 1.02 19.72
C VAL A 581 -8.13 -0.31 20.18
N GLY A 582 -7.36 -1.38 20.01
CA GLY A 582 -7.70 -2.69 20.56
C GLY A 582 -8.81 -3.48 19.88
N LEU A 583 -9.29 -3.02 18.72
CA LEU A 583 -10.51 -3.55 18.10
C LEU A 583 -10.31 -4.30 16.77
N GLY A 584 -9.08 -4.45 16.26
CA GLY A 584 -8.80 -5.00 14.92
C GLY A 584 -8.32 -6.46 14.84
N ALA A 585 -8.40 -7.05 13.63
CA ALA A 585 -7.87 -8.38 13.25
C ALA A 585 -6.36 -8.37 12.91
N GLY A 586 -5.56 -9.33 13.40
CA GLY A 586 -4.13 -9.45 13.08
C GLY A 586 -3.21 -9.79 14.27
N THR A 587 -3.47 -9.21 15.46
CA THR A 587 -2.66 -9.47 16.68
C THR A 587 -3.52 -9.64 17.92
N SER A 588 -3.82 -10.89 18.30
CA SER A 588 -4.56 -11.18 19.55
C SER A 588 -3.72 -10.94 20.82
N SER A 589 -2.40 -10.85 20.68
CA SER A 589 -1.45 -10.58 21.77
C SER A 589 -1.31 -9.09 22.13
N SER A 590 -1.88 -8.18 21.33
CA SER A 590 -1.74 -6.73 21.52
C SER A 590 -3.10 -6.03 21.47
N PRO A 591 -3.99 -6.31 22.43
CA PRO A 591 -5.34 -5.74 22.46
C PRO A 591 -5.38 -4.25 22.78
N GLU A 592 -4.25 -3.58 23.01
CA GLU A 592 -4.17 -2.13 23.23
C GLU A 592 -3.58 -1.38 22.02
N TRP A 593 -3.22 -2.09 20.95
CA TRP A 593 -2.60 -1.45 19.79
C TRP A 593 -3.59 -0.52 19.06
N ASP A 594 -3.23 0.75 18.93
CA ASP A 594 -3.92 1.72 18.06
C ASP A 594 -3.64 1.44 16.58
N ARG A 595 -4.67 0.99 15.87
CA ARG A 595 -4.60 0.65 14.44
C ARG A 595 -5.23 1.69 13.53
N ARG A 596 -5.62 2.83 14.08
CA ARG A 596 -6.21 3.91 13.28
C ARG A 596 -5.14 4.41 12.30
N PRO A 597 -5.39 4.38 10.99
CA PRO A 597 -4.47 4.95 10.02
C PRO A 597 -4.41 6.47 10.20
N SER A 598 -3.31 7.05 9.75
CA SER A 598 -2.96 8.44 10.03
C SER A 598 -3.20 9.31 8.81
N LEU A 599 -3.89 10.43 8.99
CA LEU A 599 -4.11 11.45 7.97
C LEU A 599 -3.40 12.74 8.34
N ARG A 600 -2.82 13.39 7.35
CA ARG A 600 -2.20 14.71 7.50
C ARG A 600 -2.99 15.74 6.70
N LYS A 601 -3.42 16.81 7.36
CA LYS A 601 -3.94 18.02 6.70
C LYS A 601 -2.95 19.15 6.98
N PRO A 602 -1.99 19.43 6.10
CA PRO A 602 -0.95 20.42 6.38
C PRO A 602 -1.50 21.85 6.40
N CYS A 603 -0.72 22.78 6.93
CA CYS A 603 -1.01 24.20 6.77
C CYS A 603 -0.71 24.65 5.33
N ALA A 604 -1.58 25.48 4.77
CA ALA A 604 -1.28 26.29 3.59
C ALA A 604 -0.52 27.57 3.94
N GLY A 605 -0.54 27.99 5.21
CA GLY A 605 0.30 29.08 5.69
C GLY A 605 0.22 29.32 7.21
N PRO A 606 0.96 30.32 7.72
CA PRO A 606 1.03 30.59 9.15
C PRO A 606 -0.32 30.95 9.80
N MET A 607 -1.32 31.39 9.04
CA MET A 607 -2.62 31.77 9.59
C MET A 607 -3.51 30.57 9.94
N ASP A 608 -3.19 29.39 9.44
CA ASP A 608 -4.03 28.19 9.57
C ASP A 608 -4.02 27.60 10.99
N CYS A 609 -2.98 27.86 11.78
CA CYS A 609 -2.92 27.42 13.18
C CYS A 609 -3.51 28.45 14.15
N GLY A 610 -4.33 29.37 13.63
CA GLY A 610 -5.01 30.40 14.41
C GLY A 610 -4.13 31.63 14.61
N ALA A 611 -4.57 32.77 14.07
CA ALA A 611 -3.86 34.04 14.16
C ALA A 611 -4.04 34.79 15.50
N ALA A 612 -4.72 34.19 16.48
CA ALA A 612 -5.28 34.93 17.61
C ALA A 612 -4.33 35.03 18.80
N GLY A 613 -3.17 35.66 18.62
CA GLY A 613 -2.44 36.20 19.78
C GLY A 613 -0.93 36.09 19.77
N ALA A 614 -0.30 35.54 18.73
CA ALA A 614 1.14 35.67 18.56
C ALA A 614 1.41 37.11 18.12
N PRO A 615 1.96 37.99 18.99
CA PRO A 615 2.19 39.37 18.61
C PRO A 615 3.17 39.45 17.43
N SER A 616 3.19 40.54 16.66
CA SER A 616 4.03 40.69 15.46
C SER A 616 5.54 40.63 15.73
N ASP A 617 5.92 40.60 17.01
CA ASP A 617 7.25 40.41 17.57
C ASP A 617 7.50 38.97 18.08
N SER A 618 6.58 38.04 17.83
CA SER A 618 6.69 36.67 18.29
C SER A 618 7.66 35.88 17.44
N CYS A 619 8.67 35.33 18.11
CA CYS A 619 9.51 34.28 17.57
C CYS A 619 8.80 32.93 17.69
N GLN A 620 7.54 32.87 17.28
CA GLN A 620 6.70 31.69 17.35
C GLN A 620 6.24 31.30 15.95
N VAL A 621 6.64 30.11 15.54
CA VAL A 621 6.13 29.27 14.46
C VAL A 621 4.68 28.94 14.76
N ILE A 622 3.78 29.55 14.00
CA ILE A 622 2.37 29.22 14.07
C ILE A 622 2.15 27.90 13.29
N CYS A 623 2.80 27.73 12.14
CA CYS A 623 2.90 26.44 11.42
C CYS A 623 4.35 26.04 11.19
N ALA A 624 4.74 24.84 11.63
CA ALA A 624 6.11 24.34 11.51
C ALA A 624 6.52 24.18 10.05
N ALA A 625 7.57 24.90 9.65
CA ALA A 625 8.01 24.95 8.26
C ALA A 625 8.50 23.59 7.74
N ASP A 626 9.01 22.73 8.64
CA ASP A 626 9.55 21.42 8.31
C ASP A 626 8.51 20.30 8.33
N THR A 627 7.44 20.43 9.14
CA THR A 627 6.40 19.39 9.26
C THR A 627 5.06 19.77 8.63
N GLY A 628 4.83 21.06 8.41
CA GLY A 628 3.54 21.61 7.94
C GLY A 628 2.42 21.42 8.96
N ILE A 629 2.73 21.22 10.25
CA ILE A 629 1.76 20.98 11.33
C ILE A 629 1.81 22.12 12.34
N CYS A 630 0.66 22.40 12.93
CA CYS A 630 0.47 23.31 14.05
C CYS A 630 1.02 22.66 15.33
N PRO A 631 2.01 23.26 15.99
CA PRO A 631 2.52 22.76 17.27
C PRO A 631 1.40 22.66 18.30
N ALA A 632 1.41 21.62 19.13
CA ALA A 632 0.38 21.44 20.16
C ALA A 632 0.41 22.60 21.17
N GLY A 633 -0.59 23.48 21.13
CA GLY A 633 -0.79 24.60 22.07
C GLY A 633 -1.00 25.96 21.41
N ALA A 634 -1.71 26.87 22.08
CA ALA A 634 -2.12 28.18 21.57
C ALA A 634 -0.96 29.18 21.31
N PHE A 635 0.30 28.78 21.50
CA PHE A 635 1.45 29.67 21.47
C PHE A 635 2.45 29.40 20.34
N GLY A 636 2.18 28.41 19.47
CA GLY A 636 3.13 28.02 18.41
C GLY A 636 4.40 27.34 18.97
N ALA A 637 5.29 26.93 18.08
CA ALA A 637 6.64 26.47 18.42
C ALA A 637 7.61 27.65 18.29
N PRO A 638 8.77 27.68 18.93
CA PRO A 638 9.73 28.76 18.69
C PRO A 638 10.24 28.76 17.24
N LEU A 639 10.36 29.94 16.60
CA LEU A 639 11.08 30.13 15.34
C LEU A 639 12.55 29.71 15.52
N PRO A 640 13.19 29.15 14.47
CA PRO A 640 14.62 28.87 14.50
C PRO A 640 15.40 30.12 14.93
N ASP A 641 16.47 29.90 15.69
CA ASP A 641 17.35 30.99 16.09
C ASP A 641 17.91 31.68 14.83
N SER A 642 18.22 32.97 14.93
CA SER A 642 18.69 33.85 13.83
C SER A 642 17.66 34.28 12.79
N VAL A 643 16.43 33.72 12.81
CA VAL A 643 15.34 34.23 11.96
C VAL A 643 15.02 35.67 12.32
N ALA A 644 14.95 36.55 11.33
CA ALA A 644 14.64 37.96 11.57
C ALA A 644 13.25 38.12 12.18
N CYS A 645 13.14 38.97 13.19
CA CYS A 645 11.89 39.26 13.89
C CYS A 645 11.77 40.76 14.15
N ALA A 646 10.53 41.27 14.29
CA ALA A 646 10.32 42.66 14.65
C ALA A 646 10.40 42.80 16.18
N LEU A 647 11.12 43.79 16.67
CA LEU A 647 11.10 44.13 18.10
C LEU A 647 9.88 45.01 18.39
N GLY A 648 9.34 44.93 19.61
CA GLY A 648 8.32 45.83 20.14
C GLY A 648 8.83 47.28 20.19
N GLY A 649 8.74 47.99 19.06
CA GLY A 649 9.36 49.30 18.85
C GLY A 649 9.74 49.61 17.40
N GLY A 650 9.58 48.66 16.47
CA GLY A 650 9.85 48.87 15.03
C GLY A 650 11.31 48.64 14.62
N GLY A 651 12.16 48.15 15.52
CA GLY A 651 13.50 47.65 15.19
C GLY A 651 13.47 46.22 14.66
N MET A 652 14.53 45.81 13.97
CA MET A 652 14.74 44.41 13.55
C MET A 652 15.64 43.69 14.55
N GLY A 653 15.22 42.51 14.96
CA GLY A 653 15.94 41.59 15.80
C GLY A 653 16.13 40.23 15.13
N ALA A 654 16.64 39.27 15.89
CA ALA A 654 16.72 37.88 15.53
C ALA A 654 16.08 37.02 16.61
N CYS A 655 15.43 35.93 16.20
CA CYS A 655 14.89 34.97 17.13
C CYS A 655 16.00 34.27 17.91
N CYS A 656 15.80 34.16 19.22
CA CYS A 656 16.62 33.38 20.13
C CYS A 656 15.68 32.69 21.12
N ALA A 657 15.62 31.37 21.09
CA ALA A 657 14.84 30.55 22.01
C ALA A 657 13.34 30.94 22.09
N GLY A 658 12.74 31.30 20.96
CA GLY A 658 11.33 31.72 20.92
C GLY A 658 11.07 33.17 21.35
N THR A 659 12.12 33.96 21.56
CA THR A 659 12.05 35.39 21.88
C THR A 659 12.78 36.22 20.83
N CYS A 660 12.21 37.34 20.40
CA CYS A 660 12.90 38.26 19.51
C CYS A 660 13.94 39.08 20.28
N GLN A 661 15.22 38.99 19.89
CA GLN A 661 16.33 39.72 20.52
C GLN A 661 16.94 40.75 19.57
N GLU A 662 17.52 41.83 20.10
CA GLU A 662 18.16 42.87 19.29
C GLU A 662 19.33 42.34 18.44
N ALA A 663 19.51 42.89 17.24
CA ALA A 663 20.62 42.53 16.36
C ALA A 663 21.97 42.80 17.06
N GLY A 664 22.73 41.73 17.33
CA GLY A 664 24.00 41.78 18.07
C GLY A 664 23.94 41.20 19.49
N SER A 665 22.74 40.88 20.00
CA SER A 665 22.59 39.93 21.12
C SER A 665 23.07 38.58 20.63
N SER A 666 24.17 38.04 21.15
CA SER A 666 24.43 36.61 20.95
C SER A 666 23.28 35.87 21.63
N CYS A 667 22.49 35.07 20.91
CA CYS A 667 21.70 34.02 21.56
C CYS A 667 22.70 33.32 22.47
N ALA A 668 22.58 33.51 23.80
CA ALA A 668 23.68 33.24 24.71
C ALA A 668 24.14 31.80 24.46
N THR A 669 25.39 31.73 23.97
CA THR A 669 26.10 30.53 23.55
C THR A 669 25.74 29.37 24.44
N CYS A 670 25.42 28.23 23.82
CA CYS A 670 25.54 26.91 24.43
C CYS A 670 26.71 26.95 25.43
N ALA A 671 26.38 27.03 26.72
CA ALA A 671 27.41 26.91 27.73
C ALA A 671 27.93 25.47 27.61
N PRO A 672 29.26 25.28 27.49
CA PRO A 672 29.84 23.96 27.29
C PRO A 672 29.49 22.97 28.41
#